data_AF-A0A7T4PGH5-F1
#
_entry.id   AF-A0A7T4PGH5-F1
#
_cell.length_a   1.000
_cell.length_b   1.000
_cell.length_c   1.000
_cell.angle_alpha   90.00
_cell.angle_beta   90.00
_cell.angle_gamma   90.00
#
_symmetry.space_group_name_H-M   'P 1'
#
loop_
_entity.id
_entity.type
_entity.pdbx_description
1 polymer ?
#
loop_
_entity_poly.entity_id
_entity_poly.type
_entity_poly.pdbx_seq_one_letter_code
_entity_poly.pdbx_strand_id
1 'polypeptide(L)'
;MADTVVQLHKDTPPDAPVDVTSTLAETIIDVVENAEPRPVDTPDEPTAAGDWIAEKQAYLADAPPVVPPALRRWDAFKDTVRWAASYYGHVTAFHALRTPVYFTRLLLRSPRGTGRLIARWGKWVADTEARPVEAKAAANANIEAWLALSREHSRRVRPRRIASIAVATATGITTLISSFLVPGWTLTACVTAAALAGLAGKKNDKPLITRYVATNVLRKLDSTEVLDALAAIGIEGKKGRRGVEFAAEVMRDGPGWRAEVDLPPGVEATAVLEKRAALAAAMRRPISTVWPEADRTAHPGRLVLWVAQRDPAKAGRKLWPLMKDGQADVYEPLPYGFDPRGNLIDITLMYSNLLVGGIPGSGKTSCALAITLGVALDPTAELWIYELKGSGDLDAVKPVCHRYVSGDEDEDLEAALAGMRSGIAEYQRRAKFIKSLPASEVPDGRRVTRQLAEKYPEQQLGPRVIVIDEVQELFTHAEYKDEAAALATRLIKKGRAYGLILILLTQNPDAPSLPSSVSSSVGTRLCLAVMDWRANNNVLGTGAYDRGLRATDISIDEQGTGILARGREGITVRAAFIKQTEAEEIGKRALALRTAAGTLTGQAVGDVVQEQDVETVIDHLWAVWPDGVESVHSHRLVEALATYRADLYKPWTTMDTAGASTALSAALKPFKVSTRQLQIRECCGGAKGLRKTDLPRPEGTE
;
A
#
# COMPACT_ATOMS: atom_id res chain seq x y z
N MET A 1 18.83 32.89 60.57
CA MET A 1 17.76 32.05 61.11
C MET A 1 17.56 30.91 60.13
N ALA A 2 17.99 29.74 60.58
CA ALA A 2 17.70 28.36 60.19
C ALA A 2 17.59 27.98 58.71
N ASP A 3 18.07 26.86 58.20
CA ASP A 3 18.93 25.70 58.58
C ASP A 3 18.82 24.84 57.29
N THR A 4 19.73 24.00 56.80
CA THR A 4 20.70 23.12 57.41
C THR A 4 21.54 22.57 56.24
N VAL A 5 22.86 22.59 56.35
CA VAL A 5 23.76 21.75 55.55
C VAL A 5 24.60 20.99 56.56
N VAL A 6 24.70 19.67 56.42
CA VAL A 6 25.94 18.87 56.45
C VAL A 6 25.61 17.37 56.61
N GLN A 7 26.32 16.62 55.78
CA GLN A 7 26.52 15.17 55.66
C GLN A 7 26.47 14.34 56.95
N LEU A 8 26.13 13.05 56.82
CA LEU A 8 26.82 11.97 57.52
C LEU A 8 26.93 10.71 56.63
N HIS A 9 28.02 9.99 56.86
CA HIS A 9 28.52 8.82 56.14
C HIS A 9 27.61 7.59 56.16
N LYS A 10 27.85 6.74 55.14
CA LYS A 10 27.75 5.26 55.08
C LYS A 10 27.44 4.56 56.42
N ASP A 11 26.45 3.67 56.39
CA ASP A 11 26.55 2.32 56.96
C ASP A 11 25.46 1.41 56.36
N THR A 12 25.86 0.23 55.89
CA THR A 12 24.96 -0.88 55.59
C THR A 12 25.45 -2.07 56.39
N PRO A 13 24.58 -2.73 57.18
CA PRO A 13 24.77 -4.13 57.53
C PRO A 13 23.77 -5.05 56.80
N PRO A 14 24.11 -6.34 56.66
CA PRO A 14 23.43 -7.29 55.81
C PRO A 14 22.29 -8.00 56.55
N ASP A 15 21.25 -8.41 55.83
CA ASP A 15 20.60 -9.73 56.00
C ASP A 15 19.52 -9.92 54.91
N ALA A 16 19.62 -11.06 54.22
CA ALA A 16 18.61 -11.63 53.33
C ALA A 16 17.48 -12.31 54.18
N PRO A 17 16.43 -13.00 53.64
CA PRO A 17 16.09 -13.30 52.25
C PRO A 17 14.55 -13.25 51.89
N VAL A 18 14.23 -13.72 50.68
CA VAL A 18 12.95 -14.33 50.18
C VAL A 18 11.92 -13.33 49.58
N ASP A 19 11.89 -13.12 48.26
CA ASP A 19 11.32 -13.94 47.16
C ASP A 19 9.78 -13.83 47.03
N VAL A 20 9.32 -13.13 45.98
CA VAL A 20 8.12 -13.52 45.22
C VAL A 20 8.26 -13.07 43.76
N THR A 21 8.29 -14.07 42.88
CA THR A 21 8.12 -14.02 41.42
C THR A 21 6.97 -13.12 40.94
N SER A 22 7.27 -12.13 40.09
CA SER A 22 6.45 -11.79 38.91
C SER A 22 7.15 -10.77 37.98
N THR A 23 7.32 -11.16 36.71
CA THR A 23 7.21 -10.34 35.49
C THR A 23 7.76 -8.91 35.48
N LEU A 24 8.80 -8.70 34.69
CA LEU A 24 8.86 -7.74 33.56
C LEU A 24 10.25 -7.86 32.94
N ALA A 25 10.32 -8.20 31.66
CA ALA A 25 11.55 -7.97 30.89
C ALA A 25 11.64 -6.46 30.64
N GLU A 26 12.04 -5.71 31.67
CA GLU A 26 12.54 -4.36 31.49
C GLU A 26 13.85 -4.49 30.72
N THR A 27 13.87 -3.99 29.49
CA THR A 27 15.11 -3.63 28.82
C THR A 27 15.74 -2.53 29.66
N ILE A 28 16.60 -2.91 30.61
CA ILE A 28 17.44 -1.98 31.36
C ILE A 28 18.33 -1.30 30.32
N ILE A 29 17.95 -0.09 29.92
CA ILE A 29 18.93 0.84 29.36
C ILE A 29 19.70 1.31 30.58
N ASP A 30 20.87 0.74 30.81
CA ASP A 30 21.85 1.28 31.75
C ASP A 30 22.25 2.66 31.24
N VAL A 31 21.49 3.69 31.65
CA VAL A 31 21.96 5.07 31.54
C VAL A 31 23.00 5.23 32.64
N VAL A 32 24.25 4.92 32.28
CA VAL A 32 25.40 5.21 33.14
C VAL A 32 25.50 6.74 33.24
N GLU A 33 24.98 7.30 34.33
CA GLU A 33 24.93 8.76 34.59
C GLU A 33 26.31 9.45 34.62
N ASN A 34 27.41 8.71 34.50
CA ASN A 34 28.78 9.25 34.48
C ASN A 34 29.71 8.42 33.56
N ALA A 35 29.30 8.15 32.32
CA ALA A 35 30.21 7.58 31.33
C ALA A 35 31.20 8.67 30.86
N GLU A 36 32.46 8.59 31.30
CA GLU A 36 33.53 9.41 30.72
C GLU A 36 33.60 9.14 29.20
N PRO A 37 33.76 10.17 28.34
CA PRO A 37 33.85 9.97 26.90
C PRO A 37 35.05 9.09 26.58
N ARG A 38 34.79 7.82 26.22
CA ARG A 38 35.84 6.90 25.77
C ARG A 38 36.12 7.15 24.28
N PRO A 39 37.40 7.26 23.86
CA PRO A 39 37.76 7.30 22.46
C PRO A 39 37.27 6.03 21.75
N VAL A 40 36.65 6.19 20.58
CA VAL A 40 36.07 5.09 19.78
C VAL A 40 37.14 4.17 19.20
N ASP A 41 38.36 4.67 19.03
CA ASP A 41 39.51 3.92 18.53
C ASP A 41 40.49 3.62 19.67
N THR A 42 40.19 2.62 20.49
CA THR A 42 41.19 1.99 21.37
C THR A 42 41.81 0.80 20.63
N PRO A 43 43.14 0.60 20.70
CA PRO A 43 43.77 -0.57 20.07
C PRO A 43 43.20 -1.85 20.69
N ASP A 44 42.81 -2.80 19.84
CA ASP A 44 42.12 -4.05 20.22
C ASP A 44 42.77 -4.73 21.43
N GLU A 45 42.08 -4.69 22.59
CA GLU A 45 42.36 -5.64 23.66
C GLU A 45 41.84 -7.02 23.24
N PRO A 46 42.58 -8.11 23.49
CA PRO A 46 42.14 -9.45 23.12
C PRO A 46 40.87 -9.80 23.90
N THR A 47 39.75 -9.86 23.20
CA THR A 47 38.44 -10.24 23.75
C THR A 47 38.53 -11.59 24.45
N ALA A 48 38.04 -11.67 25.68
CA ALA A 48 37.99 -12.90 26.46
C ALA A 48 37.19 -13.97 25.70
N ALA A 49 37.70 -15.20 25.70
CA ALA A 49 37.25 -16.31 24.86
C ALA A 49 35.78 -16.78 25.04
N GLY A 50 34.98 -16.14 25.92
CA GLY A 50 33.58 -16.45 26.17
C GLY A 50 32.58 -15.66 25.32
N ASP A 51 32.90 -14.42 24.92
CA ASP A 51 31.91 -13.51 24.30
C ASP A 51 31.79 -13.67 22.77
N TRP A 52 32.80 -14.24 22.13
CA TRP A 52 32.81 -14.33 20.66
C TRP A 52 31.72 -15.26 20.12
N ILE A 53 31.34 -16.32 20.84
CA ILE A 53 30.29 -17.25 20.39
C ILE A 53 28.92 -16.56 20.47
N ALA A 54 28.64 -15.83 21.56
CA ALA A 54 27.40 -15.09 21.72
C ALA A 54 27.29 -13.97 20.67
N GLU A 55 28.39 -13.26 20.39
CA GLU A 55 28.47 -12.25 19.33
C GLU A 55 28.22 -12.86 17.94
N LYS A 56 28.82 -14.02 17.63
CA LYS A 56 28.58 -14.72 16.36
C LYS A 56 27.17 -15.31 16.27
N GLN A 57 26.57 -15.73 17.38
CA GLN A 57 25.19 -16.18 17.43
C GLN A 57 24.21 -15.04 17.21
N ALA A 58 24.43 -13.87 17.82
CA ALA A 58 23.65 -12.66 17.57
C ALA A 58 23.78 -12.20 16.10
N TYR A 59 25.01 -12.20 15.57
CA TYR A 59 25.27 -11.91 14.16
C TYR A 59 24.55 -12.89 13.20
N LEU A 60 24.47 -14.18 13.57
CA LEU A 60 23.76 -15.20 12.78
C LEU A 60 22.23 -15.15 12.95
N ALA A 61 21.73 -14.65 14.09
CA ALA A 61 20.30 -14.46 14.31
C ALA A 61 19.73 -13.40 13.36
N ASP A 62 20.50 -12.36 13.08
CA ASP A 62 20.15 -11.28 12.14
C ASP A 62 20.66 -11.54 10.70
N ALA A 63 21.33 -12.67 10.45
CA ALA A 63 21.87 -12.97 9.13
C ALA A 63 20.74 -13.24 8.12
N PRO A 64 20.84 -12.69 6.90
CA PRO A 64 19.83 -12.90 5.87
C PRO A 64 19.71 -14.40 5.50
N PRO A 65 18.50 -14.88 5.18
CA PRO A 65 18.27 -16.25 4.72
C PRO A 65 19.20 -16.68 3.59
N VAL A 66 20.08 -17.66 3.84
CA VAL A 66 20.94 -18.25 2.79
C VAL A 66 20.12 -19.01 1.74
N VAL A 67 19.01 -19.63 2.18
CA VAL A 67 18.13 -20.40 1.30
C VAL A 67 17.03 -19.48 0.78
N PRO A 68 16.85 -19.38 -0.55
CA PRO A 68 15.77 -18.60 -1.15
C PRO A 68 14.41 -18.93 -0.50
N PRO A 69 13.54 -17.93 -0.26
CA PRO A 69 12.21 -18.17 0.33
C PRO A 69 11.38 -19.22 -0.43
N ALA A 70 11.58 -19.30 -1.75
CA ALA A 70 10.96 -20.29 -2.63
C ALA A 70 11.32 -21.76 -2.31
N LEU A 71 12.43 -22.02 -1.61
CA LEU A 71 12.85 -23.36 -1.17
C LEU A 71 12.56 -23.61 0.32
N ARG A 72 12.27 -22.56 1.10
CA ARG A 72 11.90 -22.67 2.52
C ARG A 72 10.40 -22.88 2.74
N ARG A 73 9.55 -22.31 1.89
CA ARG A 73 8.08 -22.39 2.01
C ARG A 73 7.49 -23.27 0.92
N TRP A 74 6.72 -24.28 1.32
CA TRP A 74 6.11 -25.25 0.40
C TRP A 74 5.19 -24.60 -0.64
N ASP A 75 4.43 -23.58 -0.25
CA ASP A 75 3.53 -22.86 -1.16
C ASP A 75 4.32 -22.07 -2.22
N ALA A 76 5.39 -21.37 -1.78
CA ALA A 76 6.27 -20.63 -2.67
C ALA A 76 7.02 -21.55 -3.66
N PHE A 77 7.36 -22.77 -3.24
CA PHE A 77 7.96 -23.78 -4.10
C PHE A 77 6.98 -24.23 -5.20
N LYS A 78 5.76 -24.60 -4.83
CA LYS A 78 4.71 -25.02 -5.79
C LYS A 78 4.46 -23.94 -6.84
N ASP A 79 4.36 -22.69 -6.41
CA ASP A 79 4.13 -21.56 -7.32
C ASP A 79 5.32 -21.35 -8.27
N THR A 80 6.54 -21.51 -7.77
CA THR A 80 7.76 -21.44 -8.60
C THR A 80 7.79 -22.55 -9.66
N VAL A 81 7.48 -23.79 -9.28
CA VAL A 81 7.44 -24.94 -10.20
C VAL A 81 6.32 -24.79 -11.24
N ARG A 82 5.12 -24.41 -10.81
CA ARG A 82 3.97 -24.19 -11.70
C ARG A 82 4.26 -23.09 -12.72
N TRP A 83 4.87 -21.99 -12.27
CA TRP A 83 5.30 -20.91 -13.13
C TRP A 83 6.36 -21.38 -14.13
N ALA A 84 7.38 -22.12 -13.68
CA ALA A 84 8.45 -22.61 -14.56
C ALA A 84 7.91 -23.56 -15.63
N ALA A 85 7.06 -24.52 -15.24
CA ALA A 85 6.42 -25.45 -16.17
C ALA A 85 5.58 -24.71 -17.22
N SER A 86 4.78 -23.73 -16.78
CA SER A 86 3.95 -22.92 -17.67
C SER A 86 4.77 -22.06 -18.62
N TYR A 87 5.86 -21.45 -18.14
CA TYR A 87 6.78 -20.63 -18.94
C TYR A 87 7.48 -21.47 -20.01
N TYR A 88 8.18 -22.54 -19.63
CA TYR A 88 8.90 -23.39 -20.57
C TYR A 88 7.95 -24.13 -21.51
N GLY A 89 6.74 -24.48 -21.04
CA GLY A 89 5.68 -25.03 -21.88
C GLY A 89 5.27 -24.06 -23.01
N HIS A 90 5.02 -22.79 -22.68
CA HIS A 90 4.68 -21.76 -23.68
C HIS A 90 5.84 -21.46 -24.64
N VAL A 91 7.08 -21.38 -24.15
CA VAL A 91 8.27 -21.16 -24.99
C VAL A 91 8.46 -22.33 -25.96
N THR A 92 8.32 -23.56 -25.47
CA THR A 92 8.42 -24.76 -26.29
C THR A 92 7.32 -24.79 -27.35
N ALA A 93 6.06 -24.56 -26.97
CA ALA A 93 4.94 -24.49 -27.91
C ALA A 93 5.12 -23.39 -28.97
N PHE A 94 5.60 -22.20 -28.56
CA PHE A 94 5.87 -21.08 -29.46
C PHE A 94 6.89 -21.44 -30.55
N HIS A 95 7.98 -22.12 -30.18
CA HIS A 95 9.02 -22.55 -31.11
C HIS A 95 8.60 -23.79 -31.91
N ALA A 96 7.90 -24.74 -31.31
CA ALA A 96 7.35 -25.91 -32.00
C ALA A 96 6.44 -25.49 -33.16
N LEU A 97 5.47 -24.60 -32.89
CA LEU A 97 4.56 -24.06 -33.91
C LEU A 97 5.29 -23.29 -35.03
N ARG A 98 6.44 -22.68 -34.72
CA ARG A 98 7.27 -21.92 -35.69
C ARG A 98 8.38 -22.73 -36.35
N THR A 99 8.54 -24.01 -35.99
CA THR A 99 9.56 -24.89 -36.57
C THR A 99 9.47 -24.93 -38.10
N PRO A 100 8.28 -25.03 -38.74
CA PRO A 100 8.16 -24.94 -40.20
C PRO A 100 8.66 -23.62 -40.77
N VAL A 101 8.38 -22.49 -40.10
CA VAL A 101 8.85 -21.16 -40.54
C VAL A 101 10.37 -21.04 -40.45
N TYR A 102 10.97 -21.57 -39.39
CA TYR A 102 12.43 -21.60 -39.24
C TYR A 102 13.08 -22.47 -40.32
N PHE A 103 12.47 -23.62 -40.62
CA PHE A 103 12.93 -24.51 -41.68
C PHE A 103 12.88 -23.84 -43.06
N THR A 104 11.77 -23.17 -43.42
CA THR A 104 11.65 -22.40 -44.66
C THR A 104 12.68 -21.28 -44.74
N ARG A 105 12.92 -20.54 -43.65
CA ARG A 105 13.99 -19.52 -43.61
C ARG A 105 15.37 -20.12 -43.82
N LEU A 106 15.62 -21.32 -43.31
CA LEU A 106 16.86 -22.05 -43.48
C LEU A 106 17.04 -22.44 -44.97
N LEU A 107 15.99 -22.96 -45.60
CA LEU A 107 15.97 -23.29 -47.03
C LEU A 107 16.21 -22.07 -47.93
N LEU A 108 15.57 -20.93 -47.65
CA LEU A 108 15.80 -19.69 -48.40
C LEU A 108 17.23 -19.13 -48.26
N ARG A 109 17.93 -19.49 -47.18
CA ARG A 109 19.35 -19.15 -46.96
C ARG A 109 20.31 -20.16 -47.60
N SER A 110 19.83 -21.36 -47.91
CA SER A 110 20.67 -22.46 -48.39
C SER A 110 21.50 -22.13 -49.65
N PRO A 111 21.02 -21.39 -50.67
CA PRO A 111 21.85 -21.12 -51.85
C PRO A 111 23.04 -20.22 -51.52
N ARG A 112 22.82 -19.21 -50.68
CA ARG A 112 23.88 -18.30 -50.22
C ARG A 112 24.85 -18.99 -49.28
N GLY A 113 24.34 -19.81 -48.38
CA GLY A 113 25.17 -20.61 -47.47
C GLY A 113 26.05 -21.60 -48.22
N THR A 114 25.46 -22.31 -49.18
CA THR A 114 26.17 -23.23 -50.09
C THR A 114 27.24 -22.48 -50.88
N GLY A 115 26.92 -21.33 -51.49
CA GLY A 115 27.90 -20.51 -52.21
C GLY A 115 29.07 -20.04 -51.33
N ARG A 116 28.80 -19.67 -50.08
CA ARG A 116 29.85 -19.31 -49.11
C ARG A 116 30.71 -20.49 -48.70
N LEU A 117 30.10 -21.66 -48.49
CA LEU A 117 30.82 -22.89 -48.17
C LEU A 117 31.70 -23.34 -49.34
N ILE A 118 31.19 -23.28 -50.58
CA ILE A 118 31.96 -23.55 -51.81
C ILE A 118 33.10 -22.55 -51.95
N ALA A 119 32.86 -21.25 -51.74
CA ALA A 119 33.90 -20.24 -51.81
C ALA A 119 34.97 -20.44 -50.71
N ARG A 120 34.57 -20.81 -49.49
CA ARG A 120 35.49 -21.13 -48.39
C ARG A 120 36.31 -22.38 -48.69
N TRP A 121 35.66 -23.43 -49.22
CA TRP A 121 36.32 -24.65 -49.68
C TRP A 121 37.32 -24.33 -50.79
N GLY A 122 36.94 -23.55 -51.80
CA GLY A 122 37.82 -23.11 -52.88
C GLY A 122 39.01 -22.29 -52.39
N LYS A 123 38.80 -21.38 -51.43
CA LYS A 123 39.87 -20.62 -50.78
C LYS A 123 40.86 -21.53 -50.03
N TRP A 124 40.36 -22.54 -49.32
CA TRP A 124 41.19 -23.53 -48.64
C TRP A 124 41.97 -24.43 -49.61
N VAL A 125 41.31 -24.90 -50.68
CA VAL A 125 41.94 -25.69 -51.75
C VAL A 125 43.03 -24.89 -52.46
N ALA A 126 42.81 -23.60 -52.69
CA ALA A 126 43.74 -22.71 -53.36
C ALA A 126 44.75 -22.01 -52.40
N ASP A 127 44.73 -22.38 -51.11
CA ASP A 127 45.58 -21.81 -50.04
C ASP A 127 45.65 -20.27 -50.09
N THR A 128 44.50 -19.61 -50.30
CA THR A 128 44.47 -18.17 -50.58
C THR A 128 44.99 -17.30 -49.44
N GLU A 129 44.99 -17.84 -48.22
CA GLU A 129 45.49 -17.18 -47.00
C GLU A 129 47.02 -17.01 -47.00
N ALA A 130 47.75 -17.85 -47.76
CA ALA A 130 49.21 -17.74 -47.90
C ALA A 130 49.64 -16.69 -48.95
N ARG A 131 48.74 -16.29 -49.86
CA ARG A 131 49.03 -15.36 -50.97
C ARG A 131 49.59 -14.00 -50.55
N PRO A 132 49.13 -13.35 -49.46
CA PRO A 132 49.70 -12.07 -49.03
C PRO A 132 51.16 -12.22 -48.55
N VAL A 133 51.50 -13.35 -47.94
CA VAL A 133 52.86 -13.64 -47.45
C VAL A 133 53.79 -13.94 -48.63
N GLU A 134 53.32 -14.73 -49.60
CA GLU A 134 54.01 -14.99 -50.87
C GLU A 134 54.23 -13.70 -51.68
N ALA A 135 53.21 -12.83 -51.77
CA ALA A 135 53.29 -11.54 -52.45
C ALA A 135 54.26 -10.58 -51.75
N LYS A 136 54.29 -10.57 -50.41
CA LYS A 136 55.25 -9.78 -49.63
C LYS A 136 56.68 -10.29 -49.77
N ALA A 137 56.88 -11.60 -49.82
CA ALA A 137 58.19 -12.21 -50.09
C ALA A 137 58.70 -11.91 -51.51
N ALA A 138 57.79 -11.95 -52.51
CA ALA A 138 58.09 -11.58 -53.89
C ALA A 138 58.42 -10.07 -54.02
N ALA A 139 57.67 -9.20 -53.34
CA ALA A 139 57.90 -7.76 -53.37
C ALA A 139 59.24 -7.34 -52.72
N ASN A 140 59.73 -8.10 -51.75
CA ASN A 140 61.01 -7.85 -51.07
C ASN A 140 62.23 -8.48 -51.78
N ALA A 141 62.07 -9.01 -53.00
CA ALA A 141 63.12 -9.65 -53.81
C ALA A 141 63.90 -10.81 -53.12
N ASN A 142 63.32 -11.44 -52.08
CA ASN A 142 63.93 -12.57 -51.41
C ASN A 142 63.56 -13.88 -52.14
N ILE A 143 64.40 -14.26 -53.10
CA ILE A 143 64.20 -15.42 -53.99
C ILE A 143 64.11 -16.73 -53.21
N GLU A 144 64.93 -16.92 -52.17
CA GLU A 144 64.95 -18.14 -51.36
C GLU A 144 63.66 -18.33 -50.57
N ALA A 145 63.20 -17.27 -49.89
CA ALA A 145 61.95 -17.29 -49.14
C ALA A 145 60.73 -17.53 -50.06
N TRP A 146 60.73 -16.92 -51.25
CA TRP A 146 59.67 -17.12 -52.23
C TRP A 146 59.64 -18.56 -52.77
N LEU A 147 60.79 -19.15 -53.12
CA LEU A 147 60.88 -20.54 -53.57
C LEU A 147 60.52 -21.55 -52.48
N ALA A 148 60.81 -21.27 -51.21
CA ALA A 148 60.40 -22.09 -50.08
C ALA A 148 58.89 -22.07 -49.88
N LEU A 149 58.28 -20.87 -49.87
CA LEU A 149 56.84 -20.70 -49.75
C LEU A 149 56.07 -21.29 -50.94
N SER A 150 56.56 -21.14 -52.17
CA SER A 150 55.94 -21.72 -53.38
C SER A 150 55.97 -23.25 -53.40
N ARG A 151 57.06 -23.86 -52.91
CA ARG A 151 57.14 -25.33 -52.73
C ARG A 151 56.16 -25.81 -51.67
N GLU A 152 56.05 -25.10 -50.56
CA GLU A 152 55.12 -25.43 -49.47
C GLU A 152 53.65 -25.23 -49.91
N HIS A 153 53.35 -24.18 -50.67
CA HIS A 153 52.06 -23.97 -51.32
C HIS A 153 51.69 -25.17 -52.21
N SER A 154 52.62 -25.59 -53.08
CA SER A 154 52.42 -26.75 -53.97
C SER A 154 52.19 -28.05 -53.19
N ARG A 155 52.91 -28.25 -52.07
CA ARG A 155 52.74 -29.41 -51.16
C ARG A 155 51.38 -29.41 -50.47
N ARG A 156 50.84 -28.25 -50.10
CA ARG A 156 49.51 -28.13 -49.49
C ARG A 156 48.38 -28.24 -50.51
N VAL A 157 48.51 -27.59 -51.66
CA VAL A 157 47.44 -27.47 -52.66
C VAL A 157 47.21 -28.77 -53.45
N ARG A 158 48.26 -29.49 -53.85
CA ARG A 158 48.11 -30.75 -54.62
C ARG A 158 47.24 -31.81 -53.90
N PRO A 159 47.52 -32.20 -52.64
CA PRO A 159 46.68 -33.19 -51.94
C PRO A 159 45.27 -32.65 -51.65
N ARG A 160 45.12 -31.35 -51.33
CA ARG A 160 43.80 -30.73 -51.14
C ARG A 160 42.94 -30.75 -52.41
N ARG A 161 43.53 -30.54 -53.59
CA ARG A 161 42.85 -30.66 -54.89
C ARG A 161 42.43 -32.10 -55.18
N ILE A 162 43.34 -33.06 -55.02
CA ILE A 162 43.05 -34.49 -55.24
C ILE A 162 41.92 -34.95 -54.31
N ALA A 163 42.01 -34.63 -53.01
CA ALA A 163 40.97 -34.93 -52.03
C ALA A 163 39.62 -34.28 -52.40
N SER A 164 39.63 -33.03 -52.86
CA SER A 164 38.41 -32.33 -53.28
C SER A 164 37.75 -32.96 -54.51
N ILE A 165 38.55 -33.37 -55.50
CA ILE A 165 38.05 -34.06 -56.70
C ILE A 165 37.48 -35.43 -56.32
N ALA A 166 38.16 -36.18 -55.45
CA ALA A 166 37.68 -37.47 -54.95
C ALA A 166 36.34 -37.32 -54.21
N VAL A 167 36.23 -36.35 -53.31
CA VAL A 167 34.98 -36.06 -52.57
C VAL A 167 33.87 -35.60 -53.52
N ALA A 168 34.15 -34.71 -54.47
CA ALA A 168 33.17 -34.25 -55.44
C ALA A 168 32.65 -35.39 -56.33
N THR A 169 33.55 -36.26 -56.78
CA THR A 169 33.22 -37.43 -57.62
C THR A 169 32.38 -38.45 -56.84
N ALA A 170 32.81 -38.80 -55.63
CA ALA A 170 32.07 -39.72 -54.76
C ALA A 170 30.68 -39.17 -54.39
N THR A 171 30.59 -37.87 -54.05
CA THR A 171 29.32 -37.21 -53.72
C THR A 171 28.40 -37.16 -54.95
N GLY A 172 28.94 -36.84 -56.13
CA GLY A 172 28.19 -36.80 -57.39
C GLY A 172 27.60 -38.16 -57.77
N ILE A 173 28.41 -39.22 -57.72
CA ILE A 173 27.98 -40.60 -57.97
C ILE A 173 26.91 -41.02 -56.96
N THR A 174 27.15 -40.77 -55.66
CA THR A 174 26.19 -41.13 -54.60
C THR A 174 24.86 -40.39 -54.77
N THR A 175 24.90 -39.10 -55.11
CA THR A 175 23.69 -38.28 -55.34
C THR A 175 22.91 -38.76 -56.56
N LEU A 176 23.61 -39.09 -57.66
CA LEU A 176 23.01 -39.61 -58.89
C LEU A 176 22.36 -40.98 -58.66
N ILE A 177 23.03 -41.90 -57.95
CA ILE A 177 22.47 -43.21 -57.60
C ILE A 177 21.24 -43.04 -56.69
N SER A 178 21.35 -42.14 -55.69
CA SER A 178 20.26 -41.87 -54.75
C SER A 178 19.02 -41.24 -55.39
N SER A 179 19.14 -40.56 -56.53
CA SER A 179 17.98 -39.99 -57.24
C SER A 179 17.09 -41.03 -57.92
N PHE A 180 17.58 -42.26 -58.14
CA PHE A 180 16.83 -43.33 -58.81
C PHE A 180 16.34 -44.44 -57.88
N LEU A 181 16.84 -44.55 -56.65
CA LEU A 181 16.75 -45.79 -55.86
C LEU A 181 16.05 -45.72 -54.50
N VAL A 182 15.57 -44.56 -54.02
CA VAL A 182 15.29 -44.43 -52.56
C VAL A 182 13.87 -43.95 -52.19
N PRO A 183 13.23 -44.49 -51.13
CA PRO A 183 11.89 -44.08 -50.70
C PRO A 183 11.85 -42.65 -50.15
N GLY A 184 10.66 -42.04 -50.07
CA GLY A 184 10.45 -40.61 -49.77
C GLY A 184 11.13 -40.03 -48.52
N TRP A 185 11.65 -40.86 -47.60
CA TRP A 185 12.47 -40.40 -46.48
C TRP A 185 13.84 -39.84 -46.92
N THR A 186 14.42 -40.22 -48.07
CA THR A 186 15.66 -39.57 -48.55
C THR A 186 15.43 -38.16 -49.06
N LEU A 187 14.26 -37.86 -49.62
CA LEU A 187 13.90 -36.49 -49.96
C LEU A 187 13.92 -35.62 -48.70
N THR A 188 13.44 -36.13 -47.56
CA THR A 188 13.52 -35.39 -46.30
C THR A 188 14.95 -35.19 -45.80
N ALA A 189 15.83 -36.19 -45.97
CA ALA A 189 17.25 -36.07 -45.63
C ALA A 189 17.97 -35.04 -46.52
N CYS A 190 17.72 -35.06 -47.82
CA CYS A 190 18.28 -34.10 -48.79
C CYS A 190 17.79 -32.67 -48.52
N VAL A 191 16.49 -32.48 -48.29
CA VAL A 191 15.93 -31.16 -47.95
C VAL A 191 16.48 -30.68 -46.61
N THR A 192 16.65 -31.56 -45.61
CA THR A 192 17.26 -31.21 -44.32
C THR A 192 18.73 -30.83 -44.45
N ALA A 193 19.52 -31.58 -45.22
CA ALA A 193 20.93 -31.28 -45.50
C ALA A 193 21.09 -29.94 -46.25
N ALA A 194 20.24 -29.70 -47.26
CA ALA A 194 20.18 -28.43 -47.97
C ALA A 194 19.80 -27.28 -47.02
N ALA A 195 18.82 -27.51 -46.14
CA ALA A 195 18.43 -26.55 -45.13
C ALA A 195 19.65 -26.23 -44.22
N LEU A 196 20.38 -27.22 -43.69
CA LEU A 196 21.55 -26.99 -42.82
C LEU A 196 22.63 -26.09 -43.44
N ALA A 197 22.83 -26.14 -44.76
CA ALA A 197 23.73 -25.20 -45.45
C ALA A 197 23.32 -23.73 -45.24
N GLY A 198 22.04 -23.46 -45.02
CA GLY A 198 21.49 -22.14 -44.69
C GLY A 198 22.02 -21.53 -43.38
N LEU A 199 22.62 -22.32 -42.47
CA LEU A 199 23.31 -21.81 -41.28
C LEU A 199 24.51 -20.91 -41.66
N ALA A 200 25.24 -21.26 -42.73
CA ALA A 200 26.33 -20.44 -43.27
C ALA A 200 25.84 -19.21 -44.07
N GLY A 201 24.55 -19.15 -44.40
CA GLY A 201 23.89 -18.07 -45.15
C GLY A 201 23.41 -16.90 -44.29
N LYS A 202 23.91 -16.74 -43.05
CA LYS A 202 23.46 -15.70 -42.10
C LYS A 202 23.61 -14.28 -42.67
N LYS A 203 22.57 -13.46 -42.49
CA LYS A 203 22.58 -11.99 -42.61
C LYS A 203 22.46 -11.40 -41.21
N ASN A 204 23.22 -10.36 -40.88
CA ASN A 204 23.27 -9.80 -39.53
C ASN A 204 21.91 -9.22 -39.08
N ASP A 205 21.11 -8.68 -40.01
CA ASP A 205 19.86 -7.99 -39.68
C ASP A 205 18.60 -8.89 -39.70
N LYS A 206 18.75 -10.19 -40.01
CA LYS A 206 17.61 -11.14 -40.06
C LYS A 206 17.94 -12.41 -39.28
N PRO A 207 17.60 -12.51 -37.97
CA PRO A 207 17.84 -13.72 -37.19
C PRO A 207 17.04 -14.91 -37.75
N LEU A 208 17.60 -16.12 -37.61
CA LEU A 208 16.93 -17.36 -38.05
C LEU A 208 15.72 -17.66 -37.14
N ILE A 209 16.01 -17.75 -35.84
CA ILE A 209 15.05 -18.00 -34.78
C ILE A 209 14.46 -16.68 -34.32
N THR A 210 13.14 -16.57 -34.40
CA THR A 210 12.41 -15.45 -33.79
C THR A 210 12.47 -15.61 -32.27
N ARG A 211 12.91 -14.58 -31.55
CA ARG A 211 12.91 -14.60 -30.08
C ARG A 211 11.47 -14.64 -29.57
N TYR A 212 11.19 -15.50 -28.59
CA TYR A 212 9.97 -15.36 -27.81
C TYR A 212 10.08 -14.10 -26.95
N VAL A 213 9.18 -13.15 -27.16
CA VAL A 213 9.10 -11.92 -26.37
C VAL A 213 7.74 -11.92 -25.70
N ALA A 214 7.74 -12.08 -24.37
CA ALA A 214 6.53 -11.86 -23.59
C ALA A 214 6.32 -10.35 -23.50
N THR A 215 5.33 -9.82 -24.23
CA THR A 215 5.05 -8.38 -24.30
C THR A 215 4.67 -7.77 -22.95
N ASN A 216 4.23 -8.60 -21.99
CA ASN A 216 3.68 -8.16 -20.71
C ASN A 216 4.60 -8.47 -19.52
N VAL A 217 5.83 -8.93 -19.76
CA VAL A 217 6.81 -9.24 -18.71
C VAL A 217 8.00 -8.30 -18.84
N LEU A 218 8.25 -7.51 -17.79
CA LEU A 218 9.39 -6.62 -17.76
C LEU A 218 10.68 -7.41 -17.57
N ARG A 219 11.80 -6.80 -18.01
CA ARG A 219 13.14 -7.38 -17.84
C ARG A 219 13.44 -7.60 -16.35
N LYS A 220 14.27 -8.61 -16.05
CA LYS A 220 14.78 -8.85 -14.69
C LYS A 220 15.48 -7.59 -14.17
N LEU A 221 15.25 -7.26 -12.90
CA LEU A 221 15.97 -6.19 -12.23
C LEU A 221 17.44 -6.58 -12.07
N ASP A 222 18.34 -5.72 -12.51
CA ASP A 222 19.78 -5.87 -12.39
C ASP A 222 20.35 -4.80 -11.45
N SER A 223 21.44 -5.11 -10.75
CA SER A 223 22.09 -4.17 -9.84
C SER A 223 22.57 -2.91 -10.58
N THR A 224 23.08 -3.06 -11.81
CA THR A 224 23.51 -1.91 -12.62
C THR A 224 22.32 -1.03 -13.03
N GLU A 225 21.15 -1.63 -13.31
CA GLU A 225 19.94 -0.86 -13.63
C GLU A 225 19.52 0.03 -12.46
N VAL A 226 19.63 -0.46 -11.22
CA VAL A 226 19.32 0.34 -10.01
C VAL A 226 20.32 1.48 -9.82
N LEU A 227 21.62 1.19 -9.92
CA LEU A 227 22.67 2.21 -9.77
C LEU A 227 22.58 3.30 -10.85
N ASP A 228 22.42 2.90 -12.12
CA ASP A 228 22.29 3.82 -13.26
C ASP A 228 21.03 4.68 -13.11
N ALA A 229 19.92 4.08 -12.65
CA ALA A 229 18.67 4.81 -12.44
C ALA A 229 18.76 5.81 -11.28
N LEU A 230 19.37 5.44 -10.16
CA LEU A 230 19.60 6.33 -9.03
C LEU A 230 20.55 7.49 -9.42
N ALA A 231 21.63 7.19 -10.14
CA ALA A 231 22.52 8.22 -10.68
C ALA A 231 21.78 9.16 -11.65
N ALA A 232 20.95 8.63 -12.55
CA ALA A 232 20.18 9.42 -13.51
C ALA A 232 19.18 10.40 -12.86
N ILE A 233 18.67 10.08 -11.66
CA ILE A 233 17.82 11.00 -10.89
C ILE A 233 18.62 11.92 -9.96
N GLY A 234 19.94 11.92 -10.05
CA GLY A 234 20.85 12.76 -9.27
C GLY A 234 21.10 12.27 -7.85
N ILE A 235 20.92 10.97 -7.59
CA ILE A 235 21.24 10.31 -6.33
C ILE A 235 22.56 9.55 -6.54
N GLU A 236 23.65 10.31 -6.67
CA GLU A 236 25.01 9.79 -6.80
C GLU A 236 25.88 10.22 -5.62
N GLY A 237 26.87 9.41 -5.27
CA GLY A 237 27.90 9.81 -4.31
C GLY A 237 28.75 10.94 -4.89
N LYS A 238 29.03 11.97 -4.09
CA LYS A 238 29.99 13.01 -4.50
C LYS A 238 31.36 12.39 -4.76
N LYS A 239 32.09 12.90 -5.76
CA LYS A 239 33.46 12.46 -6.10
C LYS A 239 34.34 12.41 -4.83
N GLY A 240 34.79 11.21 -4.45
CA GLY A 240 35.59 10.97 -3.24
C GLY A 240 34.82 10.59 -1.95
N ARG A 241 33.50 10.42 -2.02
CA ARG A 241 32.66 9.87 -0.92
C ARG A 241 32.08 8.51 -1.32
N ARG A 242 31.68 7.70 -0.33
CA ARG A 242 30.97 6.42 -0.58
C ARG A 242 29.70 6.70 -1.38
N GLY A 243 29.49 5.87 -2.41
CA GLY A 243 28.36 5.96 -3.32
C GLY A 243 27.15 5.22 -2.77
N VAL A 244 26.29 4.82 -3.69
CA VAL A 244 25.17 3.91 -3.43
C VAL A 244 25.73 2.50 -3.22
N GLU A 245 25.41 1.84 -2.11
CA GLU A 245 25.89 0.50 -1.78
C GLU A 245 24.71 -0.47 -1.64
N PHE A 246 24.83 -1.70 -2.14
CA PHE A 246 23.80 -2.72 -1.93
C PHE A 246 23.97 -3.33 -0.54
N ALA A 247 22.93 -3.24 0.27
CA ALA A 247 22.89 -3.91 1.56
C ALA A 247 22.58 -5.41 1.41
N ALA A 248 21.84 -5.78 0.35
CA ALA A 248 21.55 -7.17 0.01
C ALA A 248 21.53 -7.37 -1.51
N GLU A 249 21.77 -8.59 -1.96
CA GLU A 249 21.62 -8.95 -3.37
C GLU A 249 20.18 -8.74 -3.85
N VAL A 250 20.03 -8.40 -5.13
CA VAL A 250 18.70 -8.27 -5.75
C VAL A 250 18.00 -9.63 -5.72
N MET A 251 16.98 -9.71 -4.87
CA MET A 251 16.27 -10.95 -4.59
C MET A 251 14.87 -10.94 -5.20
N ARG A 252 14.27 -12.12 -5.35
CA ARG A 252 12.88 -12.25 -5.78
C ARG A 252 11.98 -12.05 -4.56
N ASP A 253 11.03 -11.13 -4.68
CA ASP A 253 10.03 -10.85 -3.64
C ASP A 253 8.63 -10.84 -4.29
N GLY A 254 7.86 -11.89 -4.02
CA GLY A 254 6.55 -12.12 -4.63
C GLY A 254 6.58 -12.10 -6.18
N PRO A 255 5.70 -11.32 -6.84
CA PRO A 255 5.65 -11.16 -8.29
C PRO A 255 6.67 -10.14 -8.83
N GLY A 256 7.70 -9.79 -8.05
CA GLY A 256 8.71 -8.80 -8.42
C GLY A 256 10.10 -9.10 -7.87
N TRP A 257 10.92 -8.07 -7.85
CA TRP A 257 12.28 -8.06 -7.32
C TRP A 257 12.41 -7.00 -6.25
N ARG A 258 13.18 -7.29 -5.21
CA ARG A 258 13.51 -6.37 -4.11
C ARG A 258 15.01 -6.09 -4.16
N ALA A 259 15.36 -4.82 -4.11
CA ALA A 259 16.73 -4.33 -4.00
C ALA A 259 16.84 -3.46 -2.75
N GLU A 260 17.75 -3.81 -1.85
CA GLU A 260 18.02 -3.05 -0.63
C GLU A 260 19.34 -2.30 -0.79
N VAL A 261 19.26 -1.00 -0.62
CA VAL A 261 20.32 -0.09 -1.02
C VAL A 261 20.52 0.98 0.04
N ASP A 262 21.77 1.19 0.44
CA ASP A 262 22.21 2.32 1.24
C ASP A 262 22.53 3.50 0.33
N LEU A 263 21.82 4.59 0.55
CA LEU A 263 22.02 5.83 -0.17
C LEU A 263 23.29 6.55 0.31
N PRO A 264 23.85 7.46 -0.51
CA PRO A 264 25.05 8.20 -0.13
C PRO A 264 24.85 8.96 1.19
N PRO A 265 25.91 9.13 2.00
CA PRO A 265 25.79 9.81 3.30
C PRO A 265 25.13 11.18 3.19
N GLY A 266 24.08 11.39 3.99
CA GLY A 266 23.28 12.62 4.02
C GLY A 266 22.10 12.65 3.04
N VAL A 267 21.86 11.58 2.27
CA VAL A 267 20.67 11.43 1.43
C VAL A 267 19.68 10.49 2.11
N GLU A 268 18.47 10.98 2.36
CA GLU A 268 17.38 10.18 2.90
C GLU A 268 16.63 9.44 1.78
N ALA A 269 16.01 8.30 2.12
CA ALA A 269 15.15 7.55 1.20
C ALA A 269 13.99 8.40 0.66
N THR A 270 13.50 9.35 1.46
CA THR A 270 12.47 10.34 1.06
C THR A 270 12.85 11.03 -0.25
N ALA A 271 14.11 11.44 -0.44
CA ALA A 271 14.60 12.08 -1.67
C ALA A 271 14.44 11.22 -2.93
N VAL A 272 14.47 9.89 -2.78
CA VAL A 272 14.21 8.94 -3.86
C VAL A 272 12.71 8.77 -4.08
N LEU A 273 11.92 8.66 -3.01
CA LEU A 273 10.46 8.62 -3.07
C LEU A 273 9.91 9.84 -3.82
N GLU A 274 10.47 11.03 -3.60
CA GLU A 274 10.02 12.24 -4.30
C GLU A 274 10.21 12.19 -5.82
N LYS A 275 11.20 11.42 -6.25
CA LYS A 275 11.60 11.25 -7.64
C LYS A 275 11.11 9.94 -8.23
N ARG A 276 10.09 9.29 -7.64
CA ARG A 276 9.56 7.99 -8.10
C ARG A 276 9.24 7.97 -9.59
N ALA A 277 8.57 9.00 -10.12
CA ALA A 277 8.26 9.08 -11.55
C ALA A 277 9.53 9.17 -12.42
N ALA A 278 10.51 9.98 -12.01
CA ALA A 278 11.79 10.08 -12.70
C ALA A 278 12.61 8.79 -12.59
N LEU A 279 12.55 8.09 -11.46
CA LEU A 279 13.18 6.80 -11.24
C LEU A 279 12.57 5.75 -12.17
N ALA A 280 11.25 5.66 -12.24
CA ALA A 280 10.55 4.77 -13.16
C ALA A 280 10.90 5.08 -14.62
N ALA A 281 10.97 6.35 -15.00
CA ALA A 281 11.39 6.79 -16.33
C ALA A 281 12.85 6.40 -16.64
N ALA A 282 13.78 6.58 -15.70
CA ALA A 282 15.17 6.18 -15.83
C ALA A 282 15.32 4.67 -16.02
N MET A 283 14.53 3.88 -15.29
CA MET A 283 14.45 2.42 -15.44
C MET A 283 13.71 1.99 -16.71
N ARG A 284 13.01 2.91 -17.39
CA ARG A 284 12.13 2.68 -18.55
C ARG A 284 10.99 1.70 -18.23
N ARG A 285 10.35 1.90 -17.08
CA ARG A 285 9.26 1.07 -16.56
C ARG A 285 8.03 1.93 -16.24
N PRO A 286 6.80 1.38 -16.31
CA PRO A 286 5.62 2.08 -15.82
C PRO A 286 5.75 2.44 -14.33
N ILE A 287 5.22 3.58 -13.92
CA ILE A 287 5.29 4.04 -12.52
C ILE A 287 4.69 3.03 -11.53
N SER A 288 3.60 2.35 -11.92
CA SER A 288 2.92 1.29 -11.18
C SER A 288 3.78 0.05 -10.89
N THR A 289 4.97 -0.04 -11.50
CA THR A 289 5.89 -1.19 -11.31
C THR A 289 7.10 -0.86 -10.45
N VAL A 290 7.32 0.41 -10.08
CA VAL A 290 8.50 0.85 -9.33
C VAL A 290 8.04 1.50 -8.03
N TRP A 291 8.40 0.86 -6.91
CA TRP A 291 7.94 1.20 -5.57
C TRP A 291 9.14 1.38 -4.64
N PRO A 292 9.65 2.62 -4.50
CA PRO A 292 10.65 2.94 -3.49
C PRO A 292 9.97 3.07 -2.12
N GLU A 293 10.54 2.43 -1.11
CA GLU A 293 10.11 2.47 0.28
C GLU A 293 11.31 2.82 1.17
N ALA A 294 11.06 3.60 2.23
CA ALA A 294 12.06 3.87 3.25
C ALA A 294 12.02 2.78 4.32
N ASP A 295 13.15 2.13 4.59
CA ASP A 295 13.25 1.19 5.70
C ASP A 295 13.61 1.94 6.98
N ARG A 296 12.60 2.12 7.82
CA ARG A 296 12.73 2.83 9.10
C ARG A 296 13.32 1.97 10.20
N THR A 297 13.42 0.64 10.02
CA THR A 297 14.00 -0.27 11.01
C THR A 297 15.53 -0.26 10.97
N ALA A 298 16.11 0.06 9.81
CA ALA A 298 17.55 0.22 9.62
C ALA A 298 18.02 1.66 9.92
N HIS A 299 17.96 2.56 8.93
CA HIS A 299 18.34 3.97 9.08
C HIS A 299 17.72 4.82 7.97
N PRO A 300 17.61 6.17 8.11
CA PRO A 300 16.93 7.03 7.14
C PRO A 300 17.44 6.98 5.70
N GLY A 301 18.72 6.60 5.51
CA GLY A 301 19.33 6.39 4.19
C GLY A 301 19.09 5.01 3.55
N ARG A 302 18.37 4.09 4.21
CA ARG A 302 18.08 2.74 3.69
C ARG A 302 16.87 2.80 2.76
N LEU A 303 17.09 2.49 1.49
CA LEU A 303 16.07 2.38 0.46
C LEU A 303 15.76 0.91 0.18
N VAL A 304 14.48 0.54 0.28
CA VAL A 304 13.95 -0.71 -0.24
C VAL A 304 13.25 -0.40 -1.55
N LEU A 305 13.84 -0.83 -2.67
CA LEU A 305 13.25 -0.67 -3.99
C LEU A 305 12.60 -1.98 -4.43
N TRP A 306 11.27 -1.99 -4.49
CA TRP A 306 10.52 -3.11 -5.07
C TRP A 306 10.11 -2.81 -6.51
N VAL A 307 10.43 -3.73 -7.42
CA VAL A 307 10.14 -3.61 -8.86
C VAL A 307 9.33 -4.81 -9.33
N ALA A 308 8.12 -4.56 -9.82
CA ALA A 308 7.23 -5.61 -10.29
C ALA A 308 7.72 -6.24 -11.60
N GLN A 309 7.56 -7.57 -11.73
CA GLN A 309 7.82 -8.28 -12.99
C GLN A 309 6.73 -8.03 -14.03
N ARG A 310 5.50 -7.81 -13.57
CA ARG A 310 4.33 -7.46 -14.35
C ARG A 310 3.65 -6.28 -13.67
N ASP A 311 3.05 -5.44 -14.48
CA ASP A 311 2.27 -4.30 -14.01
C ASP A 311 1.16 -4.75 -13.04
N PRO A 312 1.24 -4.43 -11.73
CA PRO A 312 0.24 -4.82 -10.75
C PRO A 312 -1.15 -4.25 -11.07
N ALA A 313 -1.21 -3.08 -11.72
CA ALA A 313 -2.46 -2.48 -12.17
C ALA A 313 -3.21 -3.38 -13.16
N LYS A 314 -2.46 -4.13 -13.98
CA LYS A 314 -2.96 -5.04 -15.03
C LYS A 314 -2.95 -6.51 -14.60
N ALA A 315 -2.63 -6.79 -13.34
CA ALA A 315 -2.68 -8.14 -12.82
C ALA A 315 -4.14 -8.65 -12.81
N GLY A 316 -4.32 -9.95 -12.99
CA GLY A 316 -5.64 -10.57 -12.92
C GLY A 316 -6.27 -10.35 -11.54
N ARG A 317 -7.60 -10.24 -11.51
CA ARG A 317 -8.39 -10.09 -10.28
C ARG A 317 -8.05 -11.20 -9.28
N LYS A 318 -7.59 -10.82 -8.08
CA LYS A 318 -7.49 -11.73 -6.94
C LYS A 318 -8.84 -11.85 -6.24
N LEU A 319 -9.16 -13.06 -5.77
CA LEU A 319 -10.41 -13.31 -5.06
C LEU A 319 -10.26 -12.85 -3.60
N TRP A 320 -11.24 -12.08 -3.14
CA TRP A 320 -11.38 -11.68 -1.75
C TRP A 320 -11.62 -12.93 -0.86
N PRO A 321 -11.00 -13.05 0.33
CA PRO A 321 -11.16 -14.23 1.18
C PRO A 321 -12.62 -14.53 1.53
N LEU A 322 -13.42 -13.49 1.79
CA LEU A 322 -14.84 -13.61 2.13
C LEU A 322 -15.76 -13.63 0.89
N MET A 323 -15.24 -13.92 -0.30
CA MET A 323 -16.04 -13.89 -1.54
C MET A 323 -17.14 -14.96 -1.58
N LYS A 324 -16.86 -16.17 -1.09
CA LYS A 324 -17.75 -17.33 -1.26
C LYS A 324 -18.29 -17.88 0.06
N ASP A 325 -17.46 -17.94 1.08
CA ASP A 325 -17.74 -18.59 2.36
C ASP A 325 -17.11 -17.80 3.53
N GLY A 326 -17.38 -18.27 4.75
CA GLY A 326 -16.97 -17.61 5.99
C GLY A 326 -17.95 -16.56 6.53
N GLN A 327 -17.63 -16.09 7.73
CA GLN A 327 -18.24 -14.95 8.42
C GLN A 327 -17.11 -14.03 8.88
N ALA A 328 -17.43 -12.80 9.26
CA ALA A 328 -16.48 -11.83 9.77
C ALA A 328 -16.69 -11.58 11.26
N ASP A 329 -15.69 -10.96 11.88
CA ASP A 329 -15.78 -10.38 13.21
C ASP A 329 -15.13 -8.99 13.17
N VAL A 330 -15.91 -7.93 13.38
CA VAL A 330 -15.46 -6.54 13.31
C VAL A 330 -14.50 -6.17 14.45
N TYR A 331 -14.49 -6.96 15.54
CA TYR A 331 -13.47 -6.83 16.59
C TYR A 331 -12.07 -7.26 16.11
N GLU A 332 -12.01 -8.09 15.07
CA GLU A 332 -10.78 -8.60 14.45
C GLU A 332 -10.43 -7.85 13.14
N PRO A 333 -9.20 -8.00 12.61
CA PRO A 333 -8.85 -7.48 11.30
C PRO A 333 -9.72 -8.07 10.18
N LEU A 334 -10.34 -7.21 9.38
CA LEU A 334 -11.17 -7.61 8.24
C LEU A 334 -10.35 -7.64 6.95
N PRO A 335 -10.48 -8.66 6.09
CA PRO A 335 -9.80 -8.65 4.81
C PRO A 335 -10.31 -7.50 3.94
N TYR A 336 -9.41 -6.66 3.45
CA TYR A 336 -9.78 -5.47 2.67
C TYR A 336 -9.34 -5.56 1.21
N GLY A 337 -8.07 -5.87 0.97
CA GLY A 337 -7.50 -5.76 -0.35
C GLY A 337 -6.13 -6.39 -0.47
N PHE A 338 -5.39 -6.04 -1.52
CA PHE A 338 -4.07 -6.60 -1.77
C PHE A 338 -3.04 -5.50 -2.01
N ASP A 339 -1.83 -5.66 -1.48
CA ASP A 339 -0.70 -4.79 -1.81
C ASP A 339 -0.21 -5.06 -3.25
N PRO A 340 0.68 -4.23 -3.82
CA PRO A 340 1.26 -4.48 -5.14
C PRO A 340 2.02 -5.82 -5.26
N ARG A 341 2.51 -6.36 -4.14
CA ARG A 341 3.17 -7.68 -4.05
C ARG A 341 2.14 -8.82 -4.03
N GLY A 342 0.87 -8.49 -3.88
CA GLY A 342 -0.25 -9.40 -3.84
C GLY A 342 -0.50 -10.05 -2.48
N ASN A 343 0.11 -9.55 -1.41
CA ASN A 343 -0.22 -9.95 -0.04
C ASN A 343 -1.60 -9.41 0.33
N LEU A 344 -2.37 -10.18 1.10
CA LEU A 344 -3.63 -9.71 1.65
C LEU A 344 -3.34 -8.63 2.69
N ILE A 345 -4.07 -7.52 2.59
CA ILE A 345 -4.05 -6.42 3.55
C ILE A 345 -5.41 -6.39 4.25
N ASP A 346 -5.34 -6.42 5.57
CA ASP A 346 -6.51 -6.35 6.44
C ASP A 346 -6.71 -4.93 6.98
N ILE A 347 -7.94 -4.61 7.36
CA ILE A 347 -8.32 -3.37 8.01
C ILE A 347 -9.00 -3.66 9.35
N THR A 348 -8.47 -3.13 10.44
CA THR A 348 -9.11 -3.22 11.77
C THR A 348 -10.04 -2.03 11.97
N LEU A 349 -11.34 -2.26 12.09
CA LEU A 349 -12.31 -1.19 12.28
C LEU A 349 -12.56 -0.89 13.76
N MET A 350 -12.55 -1.91 14.63
CA MET A 350 -12.77 -1.69 16.06
C MET A 350 -11.75 -0.72 16.66
N TYR A 351 -12.26 0.22 17.47
CA TYR A 351 -11.50 1.32 18.07
C TYR A 351 -10.85 2.28 17.06
N SER A 352 -11.23 2.23 15.80
CA SER A 352 -10.74 3.13 14.75
C SER A 352 -11.90 3.79 14.01
N ASN A 353 -11.62 4.95 13.41
CA ASN A 353 -12.50 5.58 12.44
C ASN A 353 -11.75 5.64 11.12
N LEU A 354 -12.49 5.65 10.01
CA LEU A 354 -11.91 5.62 8.68
C LEU A 354 -12.34 6.83 7.86
N LEU A 355 -11.37 7.49 7.25
CA LEU A 355 -11.60 8.51 6.24
C LEU A 355 -11.10 8.00 4.89
N VAL A 356 -11.97 7.96 3.90
CA VAL A 356 -11.63 7.61 2.51
C VAL A 356 -11.78 8.84 1.63
N GLY A 357 -10.75 9.19 0.88
CA GLY A 357 -10.80 10.30 -0.08
C GLY A 357 -10.19 9.91 -1.42
N GLY A 358 -10.74 10.43 -2.51
CA GLY A 358 -10.22 10.21 -3.86
C GLY A 358 -11.15 10.76 -4.91
N ILE A 359 -10.63 11.09 -6.10
CA ILE A 359 -11.43 11.70 -7.16
C ILE A 359 -12.49 10.72 -7.74
N PRO A 360 -13.53 11.22 -8.42
CA PRO A 360 -14.48 10.36 -9.14
C PRO A 360 -13.76 9.36 -10.06
N GLY A 361 -14.20 8.10 -10.05
CA GLY A 361 -13.58 7.03 -10.85
C GLY A 361 -12.30 6.41 -10.26
N SER A 362 -11.78 6.90 -9.12
CA SER A 362 -10.61 6.33 -8.44
C SER A 362 -10.85 4.95 -7.78
N GLY A 363 -12.09 4.48 -7.76
CA GLY A 363 -12.49 3.18 -7.18
C GLY A 363 -13.07 3.24 -5.77
N LYS A 364 -13.57 4.40 -5.34
CA LYS A 364 -14.20 4.62 -4.02
C LYS A 364 -15.33 3.62 -3.72
N THR A 365 -16.20 3.34 -4.70
CA THR A 365 -17.27 2.33 -4.57
C THR A 365 -16.73 0.94 -4.22
N SER A 366 -15.63 0.50 -4.84
CA SER A 366 -15.02 -0.79 -4.49
C SER A 366 -14.45 -0.80 -3.07
N CYS A 367 -13.90 0.33 -2.60
CA CYS A 367 -13.45 0.47 -1.23
C CYS A 367 -14.62 0.38 -0.24
N ALA A 368 -15.70 1.12 -0.52
CA ALA A 368 -16.92 1.11 0.29
C ALA A 368 -17.51 -0.32 0.39
N LEU A 369 -17.67 -1.01 -0.75
CA LEU A 369 -18.19 -2.37 -0.80
C LEU A 369 -17.33 -3.37 -0.02
N ALA A 370 -16.01 -3.36 -0.19
CA ALA A 370 -15.13 -4.29 0.52
C ALA A 370 -15.27 -4.15 2.06
N ILE A 371 -15.45 -2.92 2.53
CA ILE A 371 -15.63 -2.62 3.95
C ILE A 371 -17.04 -2.98 4.42
N THR A 372 -18.09 -2.51 3.75
CA THR A 372 -19.48 -2.72 4.17
C THR A 372 -19.89 -4.17 4.09
N LEU A 373 -19.44 -4.93 3.08
CA LEU A 373 -19.67 -6.37 2.99
C LEU A 373 -18.91 -7.12 4.10
N GLY A 374 -17.70 -6.68 4.45
CA GLY A 374 -16.95 -7.23 5.56
C GLY A 374 -17.71 -7.08 6.89
N VAL A 375 -18.26 -5.89 7.14
CA VAL A 375 -19.09 -5.62 8.33
C VAL A 375 -20.43 -6.37 8.27
N ALA A 376 -21.07 -6.46 7.10
CA ALA A 376 -22.34 -7.15 6.93
C ALA A 376 -22.24 -8.64 7.32
N LEU A 377 -21.10 -9.26 7.04
CA LEU A 377 -20.78 -10.65 7.36
C LEU A 377 -20.48 -10.89 8.85
N ASP A 378 -20.40 -9.86 9.69
CA ASP A 378 -20.43 -9.99 11.15
C ASP A 378 -21.90 -9.89 11.62
N PRO A 379 -22.47 -10.98 12.18
CA PRO A 379 -23.86 -10.98 12.64
C PRO A 379 -24.11 -10.08 13.86
N THR A 380 -23.06 -9.71 14.60
CA THR A 380 -23.15 -8.89 15.81
C THR A 380 -22.98 -7.39 15.54
N ALA A 381 -22.58 -7.03 14.33
CA ALA A 381 -22.40 -5.64 13.93
C ALA A 381 -23.68 -5.01 13.39
N GLU A 382 -23.97 -3.78 13.80
CA GLU A 382 -25.06 -2.98 13.30
C GLU A 382 -24.56 -2.01 12.21
N LEU A 383 -25.25 -1.97 11.07
CA LEU A 383 -24.88 -1.14 9.92
C LEU A 383 -25.86 0.03 9.75
N TRP A 384 -25.30 1.23 9.73
CA TRP A 384 -25.98 2.48 9.41
C TRP A 384 -25.30 3.08 8.19
N ILE A 385 -26.02 3.20 7.08
CA ILE A 385 -25.46 3.67 5.81
C ILE A 385 -26.27 4.84 5.30
N TYR A 386 -25.56 5.92 5.00
CA TYR A 386 -26.06 7.13 4.36
C TYR A 386 -25.29 7.30 3.05
N GLU A 387 -25.89 6.85 1.95
CA GLU A 387 -25.34 6.98 0.60
C GLU A 387 -25.83 8.29 -0.03
N LEU A 388 -25.10 9.38 0.19
CA LEU A 388 -25.52 10.73 -0.24
C LEU A 388 -25.25 11.01 -1.73
N LYS A 389 -25.43 9.99 -2.55
CA LYS A 389 -25.25 9.99 -4.01
C LYS A 389 -26.48 9.47 -4.74
N GLY A 390 -27.34 8.70 -4.07
CA GLY A 390 -28.53 8.11 -4.68
C GLY A 390 -28.26 7.06 -5.77
N SER A 391 -27.06 6.47 -5.82
CA SER A 391 -26.68 5.56 -6.91
C SER A 391 -27.05 4.09 -6.68
N GLY A 392 -27.36 3.69 -5.44
CA GLY A 392 -27.63 2.29 -5.09
C GLY A 392 -26.37 1.43 -5.10
N ASP A 393 -25.19 2.05 -5.06
CA ASP A 393 -23.90 1.34 -5.13
C ASP A 393 -23.75 0.35 -3.95
N LEU A 394 -24.42 0.61 -2.82
CA LEU A 394 -24.40 -0.20 -1.60
C LEU A 394 -25.69 -1.01 -1.35
N ASP A 395 -26.60 -1.11 -2.33
CA ASP A 395 -27.87 -1.82 -2.18
C ASP A 395 -27.71 -3.29 -1.76
N ALA A 396 -26.58 -3.90 -2.08
CA ALA A 396 -26.25 -5.28 -1.70
C ALA A 396 -26.32 -5.53 -0.17
N VAL A 397 -26.03 -4.51 0.66
CA VAL A 397 -26.08 -4.63 2.13
C VAL A 397 -27.37 -4.04 2.74
N LYS A 398 -28.19 -3.35 1.94
CA LYS A 398 -29.45 -2.76 2.41
C LYS A 398 -30.36 -3.72 3.19
N PRO A 399 -30.54 -5.00 2.81
CA PRO A 399 -31.39 -5.93 3.56
C PRO A 399 -30.94 -6.23 4.99
N VAL A 400 -29.68 -5.91 5.35
CA VAL A 400 -29.14 -6.14 6.69
C VAL A 400 -28.88 -4.87 7.49
N CYS A 401 -29.10 -3.70 6.89
CA CYS A 401 -28.85 -2.43 7.56
C CYS A 401 -29.94 -2.12 8.59
N HIS A 402 -29.51 -1.65 9.76
CA HIS A 402 -30.43 -1.04 10.72
C HIS A 402 -31.04 0.22 10.12
N ARG A 403 -30.22 1.05 9.47
CA ARG A 403 -30.62 2.24 8.75
C ARG A 403 -29.91 2.31 7.40
N TYR A 404 -30.68 2.50 6.33
CA TYR A 404 -30.18 2.76 4.97
C TYR A 404 -30.90 3.99 4.40
N VAL A 405 -30.13 4.98 3.98
CA VAL A 405 -30.59 6.17 3.27
C VAL A 405 -29.80 6.29 1.97
N SER A 406 -30.47 6.62 0.88
CA SER A 406 -29.85 6.78 -0.43
C SER A 406 -30.51 7.92 -1.18
N GLY A 407 -29.79 9.03 -1.29
CA GLY A 407 -30.26 10.29 -1.85
C GLY A 407 -29.52 11.47 -1.22
N ASP A 408 -29.62 12.65 -1.83
CA ASP A 408 -28.91 13.87 -1.47
C ASP A 408 -29.86 15.06 -1.22
N GLU A 409 -31.16 14.79 -1.09
CA GLU A 409 -32.17 15.80 -0.74
C GLU A 409 -32.07 16.19 0.75
N ASP A 410 -32.65 17.33 1.15
CA ASP A 410 -32.56 17.84 2.53
C ASP A 410 -32.99 16.81 3.59
N GLU A 411 -34.02 16.00 3.30
CA GLU A 411 -34.50 14.93 4.19
C GLU A 411 -33.46 13.80 4.37
N ASP A 412 -32.69 13.50 3.32
CA ASP A 412 -31.62 12.49 3.37
C ASP A 412 -30.41 13.00 4.16
N LEU A 413 -30.06 14.28 3.96
CA LEU A 413 -29.01 14.95 4.72
C LEU A 413 -29.38 15.07 6.20
N GLU A 414 -30.62 15.42 6.51
CA GLU A 414 -31.14 15.47 7.88
C GLU A 414 -31.09 14.08 8.55
N ALA A 415 -31.46 13.03 7.82
CA ALA A 415 -31.35 11.65 8.31
C ALA A 415 -29.89 11.28 8.63
N ALA A 416 -28.91 11.72 7.84
CA ALA A 416 -27.49 11.48 8.12
C ALA A 416 -27.01 12.19 9.40
N LEU A 417 -27.44 13.44 9.62
CA LEU A 417 -27.18 14.16 10.88
C LEU A 417 -27.80 13.43 12.07
N ALA A 418 -29.07 13.06 11.97
CA ALA A 418 -29.80 12.39 13.02
C ALA A 418 -29.26 10.96 13.30
N GLY A 419 -28.68 10.30 12.29
CA GLY A 419 -27.83 9.12 12.46
C GLY A 419 -26.60 9.36 13.32
N MET A 420 -25.87 10.45 13.08
CA MET A 420 -24.72 10.81 13.92
C MET A 420 -25.14 11.16 15.36
N ARG A 421 -26.25 11.90 15.53
CA ARG A 421 -26.85 12.17 16.86
C ARG A 421 -27.22 10.87 17.59
N SER A 422 -27.80 9.91 16.89
CA SER A 422 -28.11 8.58 17.41
C SER A 422 -26.85 7.81 17.81
N GLY A 423 -25.77 7.93 17.03
CA GLY A 423 -24.46 7.40 17.39
C GLY A 423 -23.90 8.03 18.67
N ILE A 424 -24.16 9.32 18.90
CA ILE A 424 -23.78 10.02 20.13
C ILE A 424 -24.56 9.48 21.33
N ALA A 425 -25.88 9.38 21.20
CA ALA A 425 -26.75 8.80 22.23
C ALA A 425 -26.32 7.38 22.61
N GLU A 426 -25.99 6.57 21.61
CA GLU A 426 -25.51 5.21 21.75
C GLU A 426 -24.21 5.13 22.55
N TYR A 427 -23.17 5.91 22.18
CA TYR A 427 -21.91 5.83 22.93
C TYR A 427 -22.11 6.33 24.37
N GLN A 428 -22.97 7.32 24.61
CA GLN A 428 -23.23 7.80 25.97
C GLN A 428 -23.91 6.73 26.83
N ARG A 429 -24.89 6.00 26.27
CA ARG A 429 -25.50 4.86 26.96
C ARG A 429 -24.46 3.80 27.30
N ARG A 430 -23.66 3.40 26.31
CA ARG A 430 -22.60 2.39 26.50
C ARG A 430 -21.55 2.87 27.51
N ALA A 431 -21.16 4.13 27.46
CA ALA A 431 -20.21 4.72 28.40
C ALA A 431 -20.73 4.69 29.84
N LYS A 432 -22.01 5.01 30.06
CA LYS A 432 -22.65 4.93 31.38
C LYS A 432 -22.61 3.49 31.93
N PHE A 433 -22.94 2.50 31.09
CA PHE A 433 -22.87 1.09 31.48
C PHE A 433 -21.43 0.67 31.78
N ILE A 434 -20.48 0.89 30.87
CA ILE A 434 -19.07 0.52 31.04
C ILE A 434 -18.45 1.18 32.26
N LYS A 435 -18.81 2.44 32.57
CA LYS A 435 -18.34 3.14 33.77
C LYS A 435 -18.86 2.52 35.05
N SER A 436 -20.04 1.90 35.02
CA SER A 436 -20.65 1.23 36.18
C SER A 436 -20.03 -0.13 36.50
N LEU A 437 -19.29 -0.73 35.55
CA LEU A 437 -18.65 -2.02 35.75
C LEU A 437 -17.44 -1.94 36.70
N PRO A 438 -17.18 -3.00 37.49
CA PRO A 438 -15.99 -3.09 38.33
C PRO A 438 -14.73 -3.24 37.48
N ALA A 439 -13.59 -2.75 37.98
CA ALA A 439 -12.32 -2.75 37.25
C ALA A 439 -11.86 -4.15 36.80
N SER A 440 -12.25 -5.20 37.54
CA SER A 440 -11.98 -6.60 37.19
C SER A 440 -12.61 -7.05 35.87
N GLU A 441 -13.65 -6.36 35.40
CA GLU A 441 -14.33 -6.67 34.15
C GLU A 441 -13.87 -5.83 32.96
N VAL A 442 -13.09 -4.78 33.23
CA VAL A 442 -12.50 -3.88 32.23
C VAL A 442 -10.99 -3.74 32.46
N PRO A 443 -10.24 -4.86 32.53
CA PRO A 443 -8.82 -4.84 32.92
C PRO A 443 -7.95 -4.04 31.92
N ASP A 444 -8.31 -4.05 30.64
CA ASP A 444 -7.58 -3.33 29.58
C ASP A 444 -8.13 -1.92 29.32
N GLY A 445 -8.83 -1.36 30.31
CA GLY A 445 -9.44 -0.05 30.27
C GLY A 445 -10.95 -0.08 30.00
N ARG A 446 -11.62 1.03 30.33
CA ARG A 446 -13.07 1.23 30.20
C ARG A 446 -13.49 1.38 28.73
N ARG A 447 -13.56 0.27 28.02
CA ARG A 447 -13.96 0.18 26.61
C ARG A 447 -14.85 -1.04 26.37
N VAL A 448 -15.65 -1.00 25.31
CA VAL A 448 -16.43 -2.16 24.85
C VAL A 448 -15.48 -3.18 24.22
N THR A 449 -15.58 -4.44 24.61
CA THR A 449 -14.82 -5.56 24.04
C THR A 449 -15.77 -6.66 23.57
N ARG A 450 -15.26 -7.59 22.75
CA ARG A 450 -16.00 -8.78 22.32
C ARG A 450 -16.55 -9.56 23.52
N GLN A 451 -15.73 -9.77 24.54
CA GLN A 451 -16.07 -10.49 25.77
C GLN A 451 -17.22 -9.81 26.54
N LEU A 452 -17.22 -8.47 26.62
CA LEU A 452 -18.31 -7.73 27.27
C LEU A 452 -19.61 -7.82 26.48
N ALA A 453 -19.54 -7.76 25.15
CA ALA A 453 -20.71 -7.91 24.29
C ALA A 453 -21.36 -9.31 24.43
N GLU A 454 -20.55 -10.35 24.61
CA GLU A 454 -21.03 -11.71 24.85
C GLU A 454 -21.56 -11.93 26.27
N LYS A 455 -20.92 -11.32 27.28
CA LYS A 455 -21.31 -11.43 28.68
C LYS A 455 -22.61 -10.69 28.99
N TYR A 456 -22.83 -9.54 28.35
CA TYR A 456 -23.99 -8.66 28.56
C TYR A 456 -24.76 -8.42 27.26
N PRO A 457 -25.38 -9.47 26.68
CA PRO A 457 -26.08 -9.37 25.40
C PRO A 457 -27.25 -8.37 25.44
N GLU A 458 -27.88 -8.19 26.60
CA GLU A 458 -28.97 -7.23 26.81
C GLU A 458 -28.54 -5.77 26.70
N GLN A 459 -27.24 -5.48 26.81
CA GLN A 459 -26.68 -4.13 26.66
C GLN A 459 -26.40 -3.76 25.20
N GLN A 460 -26.49 -4.73 24.27
CA GLN A 460 -26.33 -4.56 22.83
C GLN A 460 -25.00 -3.87 22.48
N LEU A 461 -23.89 -4.37 23.03
CA LEU A 461 -22.56 -3.75 22.87
C LEU A 461 -21.85 -4.11 21.56
N GLY A 462 -22.54 -4.74 20.61
CA GLY A 462 -21.99 -5.07 19.30
C GLY A 462 -21.52 -3.82 18.54
N PRO A 463 -20.58 -3.93 17.58
CA PRO A 463 -20.05 -2.79 16.86
C PRO A 463 -21.17 -2.09 16.07
N ARG A 464 -21.28 -0.77 16.16
CA ARG A 464 -22.14 0.02 15.28
C ARG A 464 -21.26 0.78 14.31
N VAL A 465 -21.38 0.46 13.03
CA VAL A 465 -20.63 1.08 11.94
C VAL A 465 -21.54 2.05 11.20
N ILE A 466 -21.22 3.33 11.28
CA ILE A 466 -21.91 4.42 10.60
C ILE A 466 -21.07 4.80 9.38
N VAL A 467 -21.62 4.63 8.19
CA VAL A 467 -20.99 4.94 6.91
C VAL A 467 -21.72 6.11 6.28
N ILE A 468 -20.98 7.19 5.98
CA ILE A 468 -21.48 8.33 5.22
C ILE A 468 -20.66 8.41 3.94
N ASP A 469 -21.29 8.03 2.84
CA ASP A 469 -20.73 8.19 1.50
C ASP A 469 -21.11 9.55 0.93
N GLU A 470 -20.15 10.22 0.28
CA GLU A 470 -20.25 11.63 -0.12
C GLU A 470 -20.50 12.59 1.05
N VAL A 471 -19.72 12.43 2.13
CA VAL A 471 -19.84 13.29 3.32
C VAL A 471 -19.68 14.79 3.03
N GLN A 472 -19.08 15.18 1.90
CA GLN A 472 -18.97 16.59 1.52
C GLN A 472 -20.33 17.26 1.35
N GLU A 473 -21.38 16.53 0.98
CA GLU A 473 -22.73 17.11 0.84
C GLU A 473 -23.18 17.73 2.18
N LEU A 474 -22.86 17.09 3.31
CA LEU A 474 -23.10 17.65 4.65
C LEU A 474 -22.18 18.82 4.96
N PHE A 475 -20.88 18.70 4.69
CA PHE A 475 -19.88 19.71 5.07
C PHE A 475 -19.92 20.98 4.22
N THR A 476 -20.56 20.93 3.06
CA THR A 476 -20.80 22.12 2.22
C THR A 476 -22.22 22.66 2.29
N HIS A 477 -23.14 21.93 2.95
CA HIS A 477 -24.52 22.37 3.12
C HIS A 477 -24.60 23.70 3.88
N ALA A 478 -25.48 24.61 3.44
CA ALA A 478 -25.56 25.96 3.98
C ALA A 478 -25.93 25.98 5.47
N GLU A 479 -26.83 25.08 5.89
CA GLU A 479 -27.36 25.03 7.25
C GLU A 479 -26.70 23.94 8.12
N TYR A 480 -26.15 22.87 7.51
CA TYR A 480 -25.76 21.67 8.27
C TYR A 480 -24.25 21.51 8.49
N LYS A 481 -23.41 22.24 7.75
CA LYS A 481 -21.95 22.07 7.77
C LYS A 481 -21.32 22.14 9.17
N ASP A 482 -21.76 23.09 9.99
CA ASP A 482 -21.17 23.34 11.31
C ASP A 482 -21.58 22.24 12.30
N GLU A 483 -22.86 21.84 12.25
CA GLU A 483 -23.36 20.71 13.03
C GLU A 483 -22.71 19.39 12.61
N ALA A 484 -22.69 19.08 11.32
CA ALA A 484 -22.09 17.87 10.79
C ALA A 484 -20.62 17.74 11.22
N ALA A 485 -19.84 18.82 11.11
CA ALA A 485 -18.42 18.82 11.49
C ALA A 485 -18.23 18.56 13.00
N ALA A 486 -19.09 19.16 13.84
CA ALA A 486 -19.06 18.96 15.29
C ALA A 486 -19.45 17.52 15.68
N LEU A 487 -20.54 17.00 15.12
CA LEU A 487 -21.04 15.64 15.36
C LEU A 487 -19.99 14.59 14.96
N ALA A 488 -19.46 14.68 13.74
CA ALA A 488 -18.42 13.78 13.25
C ALA A 488 -17.17 13.84 14.14
N THR A 489 -16.69 15.04 14.48
CA THR A 489 -15.53 15.22 15.36
C THR A 489 -15.75 14.58 16.73
N ARG A 490 -16.95 14.73 17.31
CA ARG A 490 -17.29 14.16 18.61
C ARG A 490 -17.33 12.64 18.56
N LEU A 491 -18.00 12.05 17.57
CA LEU A 491 -18.04 10.60 17.36
C LEU A 491 -16.62 10.03 17.18
N ILE A 492 -15.79 10.66 16.35
CA ILE A 492 -14.42 10.19 16.10
C ILE A 492 -13.59 10.18 17.40
N LYS A 493 -13.72 11.23 18.21
CA LYS A 493 -12.95 11.39 19.45
C LYS A 493 -13.45 10.52 20.60
N LYS A 494 -14.76 10.30 20.71
CA LYS A 494 -15.38 9.69 21.91
C LYS A 494 -16.04 8.34 21.66
N GLY A 495 -16.62 8.12 20.48
CA GLY A 495 -17.40 6.92 20.17
C GLY A 495 -16.57 5.64 20.05
N ARG A 496 -15.35 5.73 19.52
CA ARG A 496 -14.53 4.57 19.14
C ARG A 496 -14.31 3.55 20.27
N ALA A 497 -14.09 4.01 21.50
CA ALA A 497 -13.85 3.15 22.66
C ALA A 497 -15.09 2.32 23.04
N TYR A 498 -16.27 2.78 22.64
CA TYR A 498 -17.55 2.16 22.95
C TYR A 498 -18.13 1.38 21.76
N GLY A 499 -17.31 1.12 20.73
CA GLY A 499 -17.70 0.32 19.56
C GLY A 499 -18.52 1.10 18.53
N LEU A 500 -18.48 2.43 18.54
CA LEU A 500 -19.07 3.28 17.50
C LEU A 500 -17.96 3.65 16.51
N ILE A 501 -18.13 3.23 15.26
CA ILE A 501 -17.13 3.37 14.20
C ILE A 501 -17.74 4.27 13.12
N LEU A 502 -17.11 5.42 12.87
CA LEU A 502 -17.50 6.32 11.79
C LEU A 502 -16.59 6.12 10.58
N ILE A 503 -17.20 5.90 9.42
CA ILE A 503 -16.54 5.79 8.12
C ILE A 503 -17.06 6.90 7.23
N LEU A 504 -16.17 7.80 6.84
CA LEU A 504 -16.47 8.94 5.98
C LEU A 504 -15.82 8.74 4.63
N LEU A 505 -16.57 8.87 3.55
CA LEU A 505 -16.05 8.81 2.20
C LEU A 505 -16.36 10.10 1.45
N THR A 506 -15.38 10.65 0.73
CA THR A 506 -15.55 11.86 -0.07
C THR A 506 -14.90 11.75 -1.44
N GLN A 507 -15.57 12.27 -2.46
CA GLN A 507 -14.98 12.45 -3.79
C GLN A 507 -14.28 13.79 -3.99
N ASN A 508 -14.53 14.77 -3.12
CA ASN A 508 -13.95 16.10 -3.18
C ASN A 508 -13.11 16.37 -1.92
N PRO A 509 -11.85 15.91 -1.84
CA PRO A 509 -11.01 16.12 -0.67
C PRO A 509 -10.43 17.55 -0.58
N ASP A 510 -11.23 18.59 -0.80
CA ASP A 510 -10.84 19.99 -0.58
C ASP A 510 -11.14 20.45 0.86
N ALA A 511 -10.67 21.65 1.23
CA ALA A 511 -10.78 22.13 2.61
C ALA A 511 -12.23 22.40 3.06
N PRO A 512 -13.11 22.99 2.23
CA PRO A 512 -14.54 23.14 2.57
C PRO A 512 -15.26 21.78 2.74
N SER A 513 -14.98 20.83 1.84
CA SER A 513 -15.62 19.52 1.80
C SER A 513 -15.12 18.55 2.87
N LEU A 514 -14.00 18.87 3.52
CA LEU A 514 -13.42 18.04 4.57
C LEU A 514 -12.77 18.93 5.65
N PRO A 515 -13.57 19.40 6.64
CA PRO A 515 -13.09 20.28 7.70
C PRO A 515 -11.90 19.69 8.46
N SER A 516 -10.93 20.55 8.80
CA SER A 516 -9.69 20.14 9.48
C SER A 516 -9.94 19.52 10.85
N SER A 517 -10.99 19.94 11.56
CA SER A 517 -11.43 19.36 12.83
C SER A 517 -11.77 17.87 12.70
N VAL A 518 -12.39 17.49 11.59
CA VAL A 518 -12.76 16.10 11.27
C VAL A 518 -11.53 15.35 10.78
N SER A 519 -10.88 15.81 9.71
CA SER A 519 -9.79 15.08 9.06
C SER A 519 -8.59 14.84 9.97
N SER A 520 -8.23 15.80 10.83
CA SER A 520 -7.13 15.65 11.80
C SER A 520 -7.43 14.64 12.92
N SER A 521 -8.71 14.46 13.26
CA SER A 521 -9.15 13.58 14.35
C SER A 521 -9.18 12.10 13.96
N VAL A 522 -9.32 11.78 12.66
CA VAL A 522 -9.39 10.40 12.18
C VAL A 522 -8.04 9.70 12.26
N GLY A 523 -7.99 8.49 12.83
CA GLY A 523 -6.74 7.73 12.99
C GLY A 523 -6.31 6.94 11.76
N THR A 524 -7.27 6.30 11.08
CA THR A 524 -7.04 5.50 9.87
C THR A 524 -7.55 6.24 8.64
N ARG A 525 -6.70 6.39 7.63
CA ARG A 525 -6.99 7.16 6.42
C ARG A 525 -6.69 6.32 5.20
N LEU A 526 -7.51 6.40 4.18
CA LEU A 526 -7.30 5.77 2.88
C LEU A 526 -7.43 6.84 1.80
N CYS A 527 -6.32 7.17 1.15
CA CYS A 527 -6.33 8.11 0.03
C CYS A 527 -6.13 7.36 -1.28
N LEU A 528 -7.17 7.32 -2.11
CA LEU A 528 -7.09 6.87 -3.50
C LEU A 528 -6.46 7.96 -4.37
N ALA A 529 -6.43 7.75 -5.68
CA ALA A 529 -5.92 8.74 -6.63
C ALA A 529 -6.53 10.13 -6.40
N VAL A 530 -5.67 11.16 -6.39
CA VAL A 530 -6.04 12.58 -6.20
C VAL A 530 -5.25 13.47 -7.14
N MET A 531 -5.81 14.64 -7.49
CA MET A 531 -5.20 15.54 -8.49
C MET A 531 -3.96 16.26 -7.99
N ASP A 532 -3.91 16.64 -6.71
CA ASP A 532 -2.82 17.45 -6.18
C ASP A 532 -2.42 17.08 -4.73
N TRP A 533 -1.33 17.69 -4.29
CA TRP A 533 -0.76 17.48 -2.96
C TRP A 533 -1.64 18.05 -1.83
N ARG A 534 -2.52 19.02 -2.12
CA ARG A 534 -3.43 19.60 -1.11
C ARG A 534 -4.51 18.58 -0.77
N ALA A 535 -5.17 18.04 -1.78
CA ALA A 535 -6.10 16.92 -1.65
C ALA A 535 -5.47 15.73 -0.92
N ASN A 536 -4.24 15.37 -1.29
CA ASN A 536 -3.48 14.32 -0.59
C ASN A 536 -3.33 14.62 0.91
N ASN A 537 -2.91 15.84 1.26
CA ASN A 537 -2.70 16.23 2.66
C ASN A 537 -4.02 16.43 3.44
N ASN A 538 -5.10 16.82 2.78
CA ASN A 538 -6.42 16.91 3.41
C ASN A 538 -6.91 15.53 3.86
N VAL A 539 -6.63 14.48 3.07
CA VAL A 539 -7.00 13.09 3.42
C VAL A 539 -5.98 12.44 4.36
N LEU A 540 -4.70 12.43 3.98
CA LEU A 540 -3.61 11.71 4.69
C LEU A 540 -3.01 12.50 5.87
N GLY A 541 -3.42 13.76 6.04
CA GLY A 541 -2.95 14.66 7.08
C GLY A 541 -1.79 15.57 6.62
N THR A 542 -1.63 16.68 7.32
CA THR A 542 -0.65 17.73 7.01
C THR A 542 0.77 17.16 6.86
N GLY A 543 1.44 17.55 5.76
CA GLY A 543 2.80 17.12 5.44
C GLY A 543 2.95 15.66 5.00
N ALA A 544 1.86 14.91 4.77
CA ALA A 544 1.93 13.52 4.33
C ALA A 544 2.62 13.37 2.96
N TYR A 545 2.33 14.29 2.04
CA TYR A 545 2.94 14.34 0.71
C TYR A 545 4.47 14.43 0.77
N ASP A 546 5.00 15.34 1.61
CA ASP A 546 6.44 15.55 1.79
C ASP A 546 7.11 14.36 2.51
N ARG A 547 6.36 13.65 3.35
CA ARG A 547 6.82 12.39 3.98
C ARG A 547 6.83 11.19 3.03
N GLY A 548 6.42 11.36 1.77
CA GLY A 548 6.42 10.31 0.75
C GLY A 548 5.11 9.53 0.64
N LEU A 549 4.06 9.89 1.38
CA LEU A 549 2.72 9.32 1.19
C LEU A 549 2.02 10.08 0.06
N ARG A 550 2.28 9.67 -1.18
CA ARG A 550 1.89 10.37 -2.41
C ARG A 550 0.82 9.62 -3.20
N ALA A 551 -0.44 9.88 -2.88
CA ALA A 551 -1.58 9.37 -3.64
C ALA A 551 -1.75 10.06 -5.00
N THR A 552 -1.06 11.19 -5.22
CA THR A 552 -0.94 11.87 -6.53
C THR A 552 -0.19 11.03 -7.57
N ASP A 553 0.65 10.10 -7.12
CA ASP A 553 1.45 9.24 -8.02
C ASP A 553 0.66 8.00 -8.47
N ILE A 554 -0.58 7.84 -8.01
CA ILE A 554 -1.49 6.76 -8.38
C ILE A 554 -2.30 7.23 -9.59
N SER A 555 -2.24 6.47 -10.70
CA SER A 555 -3.05 6.78 -11.88
C SER A 555 -4.53 6.50 -11.62
N ILE A 556 -5.41 7.28 -12.24
CA ILE A 556 -6.87 7.03 -12.21
C ILE A 556 -7.24 5.66 -12.84
N ASP A 557 -6.41 5.14 -13.75
CA ASP A 557 -6.59 3.81 -14.34
C ASP A 557 -6.34 2.68 -13.32
N GLU A 558 -5.70 2.99 -12.19
CA GLU A 558 -5.39 2.05 -11.11
C GLU A 558 -6.54 1.98 -10.09
N GLN A 559 -7.77 1.87 -10.57
CA GLN A 559 -8.98 1.93 -9.74
C GLN A 559 -8.92 0.98 -8.53
N GLY A 560 -9.29 1.53 -7.38
CA GLY A 560 -9.29 0.90 -6.06
C GLY A 560 -7.93 0.94 -5.36
N THR A 561 -6.88 1.46 -6.02
CA THR A 561 -5.54 1.60 -5.42
C THR A 561 -5.44 2.89 -4.63
N GLY A 562 -4.94 2.80 -3.40
CA GLY A 562 -4.73 3.93 -2.52
C GLY A 562 -3.63 3.68 -1.50
N ILE A 563 -3.35 4.72 -0.71
CA ILE A 563 -2.47 4.66 0.45
C ILE A 563 -3.35 4.52 1.69
N LEU A 564 -3.29 3.36 2.33
CA LEU A 564 -3.89 3.12 3.65
C LEU A 564 -2.87 3.51 4.71
N ALA A 565 -3.17 4.57 5.46
CA ALA A 565 -2.31 5.14 6.47
C ALA A 565 -2.92 5.04 7.88
N ARG A 566 -2.07 4.72 8.85
CA ARG A 566 -2.35 4.83 10.28
C ARG A 566 -1.28 5.68 10.93
N GLY A 567 -1.67 6.84 11.45
CA GLY A 567 -0.71 7.82 11.96
C GLY A 567 0.21 8.34 10.84
N ARG A 568 1.52 8.14 10.99
CA ARG A 568 2.56 8.62 10.05
C ARG A 568 3.03 7.57 9.04
N GLU A 569 2.48 6.37 9.13
CA GLU A 569 2.84 5.23 8.30
C GLU A 569 1.71 4.90 7.35
N GLY A 570 2.06 4.44 6.16
CA GLY A 570 1.09 4.02 5.18
C GLY A 570 1.64 2.98 4.23
N ILE A 571 0.73 2.17 3.72
CA ILE A 571 0.99 1.10 2.76
C ILE A 571 0.13 1.32 1.53
N THR A 572 0.66 1.00 0.36
CA THR A 572 -0.17 0.96 -0.85
C THR A 572 -1.00 -0.31 -0.85
N VAL A 573 -2.30 -0.15 -1.05
CA VAL A 573 -3.25 -1.26 -1.10
C VAL A 573 -4.26 -1.00 -2.20
N ARG A 574 -4.66 -2.07 -2.89
CA ARG A 574 -5.77 -2.07 -3.84
C ARG A 574 -6.95 -2.80 -3.23
N ALA A 575 -8.09 -2.11 -3.12
CA ALA A 575 -9.35 -2.69 -2.64
C ALA A 575 -9.69 -3.96 -3.43
N ALA A 576 -10.27 -4.96 -2.75
CA ALA A 576 -10.80 -6.12 -3.45
C ALA A 576 -11.88 -5.71 -4.45
N PHE A 577 -11.72 -6.12 -5.72
CA PHE A 577 -12.72 -5.82 -6.75
C PHE A 577 -13.86 -6.84 -6.70
N ILE A 578 -14.98 -6.41 -6.12
CA ILE A 578 -16.22 -7.19 -5.97
C ILE A 578 -17.24 -6.62 -6.97
N LYS A 579 -17.78 -7.47 -7.84
CA LYS A 579 -18.84 -7.07 -8.78
C LYS A 579 -20.18 -6.94 -8.05
N GLN A 580 -21.12 -6.14 -8.57
CA GLN A 580 -22.44 -5.97 -7.94
C GLN A 580 -23.18 -7.29 -7.74
N THR A 581 -23.19 -8.17 -8.75
CA THR A 581 -23.79 -9.51 -8.63
C THR A 581 -23.11 -10.38 -7.55
N GLU A 582 -21.80 -10.21 -7.34
CA GLU A 582 -21.08 -10.92 -6.28
C GLU A 582 -21.41 -10.30 -4.91
N ALA A 583 -21.51 -8.98 -4.83
CA ALA A 583 -21.92 -8.25 -3.63
C ALA A 583 -23.32 -8.65 -3.18
N GLU A 584 -24.28 -8.78 -4.10
CA GLU A 584 -25.64 -9.26 -3.81
C GLU A 584 -25.66 -10.66 -3.20
N GLU A 585 -24.87 -11.59 -3.73
CA GLU A 585 -24.77 -12.95 -3.16
C GLU A 585 -24.13 -12.94 -1.76
N ILE A 586 -23.12 -12.09 -1.54
CA ILE A 586 -22.53 -11.89 -0.21
C ILE A 586 -23.55 -11.26 0.74
N GLY A 587 -24.34 -10.28 0.28
CA GLY A 587 -25.42 -9.63 1.03
C GLY A 587 -26.52 -10.60 1.45
N LYS A 588 -26.96 -11.50 0.55
CA LYS A 588 -27.90 -12.59 0.86
C LYS A 588 -27.35 -13.51 1.94
N ARG A 589 -26.05 -13.82 1.90
CA ARG A 589 -25.40 -14.62 2.94
C ARG A 589 -25.31 -13.88 4.27
N ALA A 590 -24.97 -12.59 4.27
CA ALA A 590 -25.01 -11.77 5.47
C ALA A 590 -26.41 -11.76 6.10
N LEU A 591 -27.46 -11.63 5.27
CA LEU A 591 -28.85 -11.71 5.72
C LEU A 591 -29.17 -13.08 6.34
N ALA A 592 -28.76 -14.17 5.71
CA ALA A 592 -28.97 -15.52 6.23
C ALA A 592 -28.27 -15.72 7.60
N LEU A 593 -27.03 -15.25 7.74
CA LEU A 593 -26.27 -15.32 8.99
C LEU A 593 -26.95 -14.53 10.11
N ARG A 594 -27.40 -13.30 9.84
CA ARG A 594 -28.09 -12.44 10.81
C ARG A 594 -29.49 -12.94 11.17
N THR A 595 -30.20 -13.52 10.20
CA THR A 595 -31.50 -14.17 10.44
C THR A 595 -31.32 -15.37 11.36
N ALA A 596 -30.32 -16.21 11.10
CA ALA A 596 -30.01 -17.37 11.95
C ALA A 596 -29.57 -16.96 13.37
N ALA A 597 -28.87 -15.82 13.49
CA ALA A 597 -28.45 -15.27 14.78
C ALA A 597 -29.56 -14.49 15.51
N GLY A 598 -30.65 -14.11 14.83
CA GLY A 598 -31.72 -13.29 15.38
C GLY A 598 -31.30 -11.85 15.69
N THR A 599 -30.35 -11.29 14.94
CA THR A 599 -29.73 -9.99 15.22
C THR A 599 -30.18 -8.83 14.33
N LEU A 600 -31.12 -9.08 13.40
CA LEU A 600 -31.67 -8.03 12.54
C LEU A 600 -32.52 -7.04 13.36
N THR A 601 -32.35 -5.74 13.07
CA THR A 601 -33.02 -4.64 13.77
C THR A 601 -33.35 -3.49 12.80
N GLY A 602 -34.20 -2.55 13.21
CA GLY A 602 -34.50 -1.34 12.44
C GLY A 602 -35.17 -1.64 11.10
N GLN A 603 -34.73 -0.96 10.04
CA GLN A 603 -35.32 -1.09 8.71
C GLN A 603 -35.21 -2.50 8.13
N ALA A 604 -34.20 -3.29 8.52
CA ALA A 604 -34.04 -4.67 8.06
C ALA A 604 -35.21 -5.58 8.48
N VAL A 605 -35.92 -5.26 9.56
CA VAL A 605 -37.11 -5.99 10.02
C VAL A 605 -38.42 -5.25 9.71
N GLY A 606 -38.34 -4.13 8.98
CA GLY A 606 -39.49 -3.29 8.63
C GLY A 606 -39.86 -2.24 9.69
N ASP A 607 -39.04 -2.04 10.71
CA ASP A 607 -39.29 -1.02 11.73
C ASP A 607 -38.96 0.38 11.21
N VAL A 608 -39.70 1.37 11.72
CA VAL A 608 -39.37 2.78 11.55
C VAL A 608 -38.27 3.12 12.54
N VAL A 609 -37.08 3.44 12.05
CA VAL A 609 -35.94 3.85 12.89
C VAL A 609 -36.20 5.24 13.43
N GLN A 610 -36.34 5.34 14.75
CA GLN A 610 -36.37 6.62 15.44
C GLN A 610 -34.96 7.02 15.83
N GLU A 611 -34.44 8.04 15.16
CA GLU A 611 -33.15 8.62 15.47
C GLU A 611 -33.26 9.43 16.78
N GLN A 612 -32.30 9.23 17.68
CA GLN A 612 -32.28 9.83 19.00
C GLN A 612 -31.30 10.99 19.05
N ASP A 613 -31.78 12.15 19.48
CA ASP A 613 -30.94 13.30 19.82
C ASP A 613 -30.98 13.48 21.34
N VAL A 614 -29.83 13.33 21.98
CA VAL A 614 -29.63 13.55 23.42
C VAL A 614 -28.76 14.78 23.69
N GLU A 615 -28.40 15.52 22.65
CA GLU A 615 -27.57 16.71 22.80
C GLU A 615 -28.34 17.81 23.54
N THR A 616 -27.60 18.52 24.37
CA THR A 616 -28.10 19.58 25.21
C THR A 616 -27.61 20.93 24.70
N VAL A 617 -28.23 22.01 25.18
CA VAL A 617 -27.73 23.37 24.91
C VAL A 617 -26.27 23.56 25.35
N ILE A 618 -25.79 22.81 26.34
CA ILE A 618 -24.37 22.84 26.75
C ILE A 618 -23.48 22.25 25.65
N ASP A 619 -23.88 21.13 25.07
CA ASP A 619 -23.14 20.50 23.97
C ASP A 619 -23.06 21.43 22.76
N HIS A 620 -24.19 22.06 22.41
CA HIS A 620 -24.24 23.02 21.30
C HIS A 620 -23.36 24.24 21.58
N LEU A 621 -23.34 24.75 22.82
CA LEU A 621 -22.46 25.84 23.22
C LEU A 621 -20.98 25.47 23.10
N TRP A 622 -20.60 24.24 23.43
CA TRP A 622 -19.23 23.75 23.25
C TRP A 622 -18.84 23.64 21.78
N ALA A 623 -19.78 23.25 20.91
CA ALA A 623 -19.55 23.13 19.48
C ALA A 623 -19.34 24.50 18.80
N VAL A 624 -20.12 25.51 19.18
CA VAL A 624 -20.04 26.86 18.59
C VAL A 624 -19.06 27.80 19.30
N TRP A 625 -18.38 27.34 20.35
CA TRP A 625 -17.53 28.20 21.15
C TRP A 625 -16.30 28.68 20.36
N PRO A 626 -16.04 30.00 20.26
CA PRO A 626 -14.90 30.50 19.49
C PRO A 626 -13.56 30.05 20.07
N ASP A 627 -12.65 29.61 19.20
CA ASP A 627 -11.32 29.14 19.61
C ASP A 627 -10.48 30.23 20.28
N GLY A 628 -9.81 29.87 21.38
CA GLY A 628 -8.97 30.79 22.15
C GLY A 628 -9.71 31.89 22.92
N VAL A 629 -11.04 31.93 22.88
CA VAL A 629 -11.84 32.95 23.57
C VAL A 629 -12.36 32.43 24.91
N GLU A 630 -12.09 33.16 25.99
CA GLU A 630 -12.50 32.77 27.36
C GLU A 630 -13.92 33.19 27.72
N SER A 631 -14.47 34.23 27.09
CA SER A 631 -15.74 34.85 27.48
C SER A 631 -16.47 35.41 26.28
N VAL A 632 -17.76 35.12 26.16
CA VAL A 632 -18.59 35.53 25.02
C VAL A 632 -19.92 36.08 25.51
N HIS A 633 -20.43 37.14 24.87
CA HIS A 633 -21.77 37.66 25.18
C HIS A 633 -22.87 36.72 24.66
N SER A 634 -23.98 36.70 25.39
CA SER A 634 -25.10 35.79 25.16
C SER A 634 -25.72 35.99 23.77
N HIS A 635 -25.85 37.22 23.29
CA HIS A 635 -26.43 37.49 21.97
C HIS A 635 -25.61 36.88 20.84
N ARG A 636 -24.27 36.98 20.89
CA ARG A 636 -23.38 36.34 19.90
C ARG A 636 -23.45 34.81 19.97
N LEU A 637 -23.56 34.26 21.19
CA LEU A 637 -23.76 32.82 21.36
C LEU A 637 -25.10 32.37 20.78
N VAL A 638 -26.17 33.15 20.93
CA VAL A 638 -27.48 32.85 20.32
C VAL A 638 -27.39 32.90 18.79
N GLU A 639 -26.73 33.90 18.21
CA GLU A 639 -26.50 33.99 16.76
C GLU A 639 -25.71 32.77 16.24
N ALA A 640 -24.65 32.37 16.95
CA ALA A 640 -23.85 31.20 16.61
C ALA A 640 -24.66 29.90 16.77
N LEU A 641 -25.44 29.76 17.86
CA LEU A 641 -26.34 28.62 18.07
C LEU A 641 -27.41 28.53 16.99
N ALA A 642 -27.98 29.65 16.54
CA ALA A 642 -28.97 29.69 15.46
C ALA A 642 -28.39 29.36 14.09
N THR A 643 -27.10 29.64 13.88
CA THR A 643 -26.37 29.19 12.69
C THR A 643 -26.09 27.68 12.77
N TYR A 644 -25.79 27.18 13.96
CA TYR A 644 -25.46 25.76 14.21
C TYR A 644 -26.67 24.83 14.19
N ARG A 645 -27.78 25.22 14.84
CA ARG A 645 -29.05 24.47 14.93
C ARG A 645 -30.22 25.42 14.74
N ALA A 646 -30.53 25.67 13.47
CA ALA A 646 -31.57 26.61 13.06
C ALA A 646 -32.97 26.17 13.54
N ASP A 647 -33.27 24.87 13.50
CA ASP A 647 -34.50 24.26 14.00
C ASP A 647 -34.83 24.65 15.45
N LEU A 648 -33.83 24.69 16.34
CA LEU A 648 -34.01 24.98 17.75
C LEU A 648 -33.91 26.48 18.08
N TYR A 649 -32.94 27.17 17.47
CA TYR A 649 -32.46 28.47 17.98
C TYR A 649 -32.79 29.66 17.08
N LYS A 650 -33.19 29.44 15.81
CA LYS A 650 -33.63 30.52 14.91
C LYS A 650 -34.74 31.39 15.51
N PRO A 651 -35.74 30.85 16.25
CA PRO A 651 -36.74 31.68 16.92
C PRO A 651 -36.17 32.66 17.96
N TRP A 652 -34.96 32.43 18.50
CA TRP A 652 -34.35 33.34 19.48
C TRP A 652 -33.69 34.55 18.83
N THR A 653 -33.35 34.47 17.54
CA THR A 653 -32.73 35.57 16.78
C THR A 653 -33.71 36.66 16.38
N THR A 654 -35.01 36.38 16.41
CA THR A 654 -36.07 37.36 16.12
C THR A 654 -36.42 38.22 17.34
N MET A 655 -35.90 37.86 18.52
CA MET A 655 -36.05 38.63 19.77
C MET A 655 -35.05 39.80 19.81
N ASP A 656 -35.31 40.79 20.67
CA ASP A 656 -34.30 41.79 20.99
C ASP A 656 -33.13 41.18 21.79
N THR A 657 -32.02 41.90 21.90
CA THR A 657 -30.78 41.40 22.55
C THR A 657 -31.01 40.95 24.00
N ALA A 658 -31.91 41.63 24.73
CA ALA A 658 -32.27 41.30 26.10
C ALA A 658 -33.13 40.02 26.16
N GLY A 659 -34.09 39.87 25.26
CA GLY A 659 -34.92 38.67 25.09
C GLY A 659 -34.09 37.45 24.74
N ALA A 660 -33.24 37.53 23.73
CA ALA A 660 -32.33 36.44 23.33
C ALA A 660 -31.41 35.99 24.48
N SER A 661 -30.84 36.95 25.22
CA SER A 661 -30.01 36.65 26.40
C SER A 661 -30.81 35.97 27.52
N THR A 662 -32.09 36.32 27.67
CA THR A 662 -32.99 35.72 28.67
C THR A 662 -33.40 34.31 28.27
N ALA A 663 -33.68 34.07 26.98
CA ALA A 663 -33.96 32.74 26.45
C ALA A 663 -32.78 31.78 26.68
N LEU A 664 -31.56 32.21 26.37
CA LEU A 664 -30.35 31.42 26.66
C LEU A 664 -30.19 31.16 28.16
N SER A 665 -30.40 32.17 29.00
CA SER A 665 -30.33 32.00 30.47
C SER A 665 -31.33 30.98 30.99
N ALA A 666 -32.55 30.97 30.43
CA ALA A 666 -33.60 30.03 30.81
C ALA A 666 -33.25 28.60 30.38
N ALA A 667 -32.72 28.43 29.16
CA ALA A 667 -32.27 27.13 28.65
C ALA A 667 -31.09 26.54 29.45
N LEU A 668 -30.25 27.40 30.04
CA LEU A 668 -29.08 26.99 30.84
C LEU A 668 -29.41 26.68 32.31
N LYS A 669 -30.57 27.13 32.80
CA LYS A 669 -30.99 26.95 34.19
C LYS A 669 -31.02 25.48 34.66
N PRO A 670 -31.53 24.50 33.87
CA PRO A 670 -31.51 23.08 34.25
C PRO A 670 -30.09 22.53 34.49
N PHE A 671 -29.09 23.11 33.81
CA PHE A 671 -27.68 22.72 33.90
C PHE A 671 -26.91 23.47 35.00
N LYS A 672 -27.61 24.30 35.80
CA LYS A 672 -27.02 25.15 36.85
C LYS A 672 -25.96 26.11 36.33
N VAL A 673 -26.05 26.52 35.07
CA VAL A 673 -25.17 27.51 34.44
C VAL A 673 -25.87 28.87 34.45
N SER A 674 -25.22 29.90 35.00
CA SER A 674 -25.75 31.27 35.07
C SER A 674 -25.00 32.22 34.14
N THR A 675 -25.74 32.99 33.34
CA THR A 675 -25.16 34.13 32.60
C THR A 675 -24.85 35.28 33.56
N ARG A 676 -23.75 36.01 33.33
CA ARG A 676 -23.34 37.17 34.13
C ARG A 676 -23.11 38.41 33.27
N GLN A 677 -23.15 39.58 33.87
CA GLN A 677 -22.79 40.82 33.17
C GLN A 677 -21.28 40.80 32.89
N LEU A 678 -20.91 40.82 31.61
CA LEU A 678 -19.53 40.90 31.15
C LEU A 678 -19.27 42.27 30.53
N GLN A 679 -18.08 42.82 30.74
CA GLN A 679 -17.58 43.95 29.95
C GLN A 679 -16.47 43.44 29.03
N ILE A 680 -16.73 43.41 27.72
CA ILE A 680 -15.73 43.03 26.72
C ILE A 680 -15.40 44.31 25.91
N ARG A 681 -14.19 44.84 26.14
CA ARG A 681 -13.74 46.14 25.62
C ARG A 681 -13.84 46.28 24.09
N GLU A 682 -13.66 45.18 23.37
CA GLU A 682 -13.59 45.16 21.90
C GLU A 682 -14.95 44.97 21.20
N CYS A 683 -16.03 44.74 21.96
CA CYS A 683 -17.22 44.09 21.42
C CYS A 683 -18.47 44.96 21.40
N CYS A 684 -18.87 45.56 22.53
CA CYS A 684 -20.01 46.50 22.64
C CYS A 684 -20.29 46.99 24.08
N GLY A 685 -19.30 46.97 24.99
CA GLY A 685 -19.50 47.40 26.38
C GLY A 685 -20.06 46.29 27.30
N GLY A 686 -20.97 46.65 28.21
CA GLY A 686 -21.50 45.74 29.23
C GLY A 686 -22.75 44.99 28.78
N ALA A 687 -22.69 43.67 28.64
CA ALA A 687 -23.84 42.82 28.32
C ALA A 687 -23.75 41.44 28.98
N LYS A 688 -24.89 40.75 29.13
CA LYS A 688 -24.91 39.38 29.68
C LYS A 688 -24.10 38.42 28.81
N GLY A 689 -23.36 37.52 29.42
CA GLY A 689 -22.59 36.48 28.73
C GLY A 689 -22.13 35.35 29.63
N LEU A 690 -21.31 34.47 29.07
CA LEU A 690 -20.80 33.25 29.68
C LEU A 690 -19.28 33.24 29.61
N ARG A 691 -18.63 32.59 30.58
CA ARG A 691 -17.23 32.19 30.44
C ARG A 691 -17.16 30.70 30.12
N LYS A 692 -16.15 30.32 29.35
CA LYS A 692 -15.93 28.93 28.93
C LYS A 692 -15.78 28.00 30.14
N THR A 693 -15.13 28.50 31.20
CA THR A 693 -14.92 27.79 32.47
C THR A 693 -16.19 27.58 33.29
N ASP A 694 -17.27 28.30 33.01
CA ASP A 694 -18.57 28.11 33.69
C ASP A 694 -19.38 26.96 33.05
N LEU A 695 -19.02 26.52 31.85
CA LEU A 695 -19.70 25.43 31.18
C LEU A 695 -19.23 24.10 31.80
N PRO A 696 -20.16 23.23 32.24
CA PRO A 696 -19.78 21.88 32.63
C PRO A 696 -19.11 21.23 31.43
N ARG A 697 -17.98 20.58 31.70
CA ARG A 697 -17.27 19.82 30.67
C ARG A 697 -18.22 18.74 30.14
N PRO A 698 -18.26 18.51 28.82
CA PRO A 698 -19.08 17.46 28.26
C PRO A 698 -18.67 16.12 28.91
N GLU A 699 -19.65 15.32 29.33
CA GLU A 699 -19.39 14.06 30.05
C GLU A 699 -18.36 13.20 29.28
N GLY A 700 -17.30 12.77 29.97
CA GLY A 700 -16.21 11.97 29.39
C GLY A 700 -14.98 12.75 28.90
N THR A 701 -14.76 13.97 29.38
CA THR A 701 -13.48 14.70 29.24
C THR A 701 -12.75 14.76 30.59
N GLU A 702 -11.92 13.74 30.85
CA GLU A 702 -10.76 13.90 31.75
C GLU A 702 -9.66 14.68 31.02
#